data_AF-A0A1J4N7P2-F1
#
_entry.id   AF-A0A1J4N7P2-F1
#
_cell.length_a   1.000
_cell.length_b   1.000
_cell.length_c   1.000
_cell.angle_alpha   90.00
_cell.angle_beta   90.00
_cell.angle_gamma   90.00
#
_symmetry.space_group_name_H-M   'P 1'
#
loop_
_entity.id
_entity.type
_entity.pdbx_description
1 polymer ?
#
loop_
_entity_poly.entity_id
_entity_poly.type
_entity_poly.pdbx_seq_one_letter_code
_entity_poly.pdbx_strand_id
1 'polypeptide(L)'
;MLVALGWIVTGLRADSGDLHEAPVVLVGPDVVTAPLLKQANAVPGRPFSAGAVEDRGEAAELLASGDVVAVITLDLSGTEDELRLATAHRPELARAVRAEVGRIERTHGRTVALVENEDRFEERSFAGVTFATALAGFLLVCVVSLVWGPLARTLPRLLARLTALAALAVGAGLGGWLLTAGAPAEERMLIGSVLAATVVAAGALTFACEVIGGLPGLLLAATVIVAGPAPLLLAGDRLLLDEPWSTGSRWTVAGAAESLVWAAAGHGRTGIIQPVVTIAGSALLGLIVLVASRWLLRGLVAPQGAPVSVGVWRRNLGVVLASATCLTVLVTAVTSALHAETVPRPLASLASTTQCVPSGPVEDVDDLNRITRLRAEPALQGGDVGVSADLGDGRSIWMFGDTLRDKDLPGAGFVRNSMLLVEPDCLRVVLPESGGAIIPDRGDGVGYWPMSVTTLDKPGYALVVVAAQRVRTTSEDVFGFEALGPAVAQFVVPDGGVPQLISVTDIGADDADTRRPMWGAAAAVSGEWLYLYGTAREPHPQLGTGFALHVARVEPDHVADPQRWTYWNGDSWTRRAKESSELIPATDGVSQTLSVFERDGHWYAFSKSNEFLGDDLVFWTSSSPHGPFRAQPPVGTLPSGVARGELRYMPLAHPDILEEPGSVIVSYSRNSTDFGAVLRNPLLYRPKFIRVDLPAG
;
A
#
# COMPACT_ATOMS: atom_id res chain seq x y z
N MET A 1 40.06 24.51 1.66
CA MET A 1 39.21 25.57 2.22
C MET A 1 37.98 25.84 1.35
N LEU A 2 38.12 26.22 0.07
CA LEU A 2 36.96 26.41 -0.83
C LEU A 2 36.10 25.15 -1.03
N VAL A 3 36.71 23.96 -1.08
CA VAL A 3 35.98 22.67 -1.15
C VAL A 3 35.19 22.37 0.12
N ALA A 4 35.77 22.66 1.31
CA ALA A 4 35.10 22.47 2.59
C ALA A 4 33.97 23.47 2.79
N LEU A 5 34.18 24.73 2.40
CA LEU A 5 33.16 25.77 2.42
C LEU A 5 32.05 25.47 1.41
N GLY A 6 32.39 24.95 0.23
CA GLY A 6 31.44 24.46 -0.76
C GLY A 6 30.61 23.30 -0.21
N TRP A 7 31.24 22.29 0.39
CA TRP A 7 30.58 21.13 1.03
C TRP A 7 29.64 21.53 2.16
N ILE A 8 30.06 22.47 3.02
CA ILE A 8 29.22 23.02 4.10
C ILE A 8 28.06 23.83 3.52
N VAL A 9 28.29 24.68 2.51
CA VAL A 9 27.24 25.52 1.89
C VAL A 9 26.24 24.68 1.09
N THR A 10 26.67 23.62 0.41
CA THR A 10 25.76 22.69 -0.28
C THR A 10 25.06 21.76 0.68
N GLY A 11 25.72 21.35 1.77
CA GLY A 11 25.12 20.58 2.86
C GLY A 11 24.08 21.38 3.64
N LEU A 12 24.31 22.68 3.87
CA LEU A 12 23.33 23.62 4.43
C LEU A 12 22.08 23.81 3.55
N ARG A 13 22.17 23.51 2.26
CA ARG A 13 21.04 23.51 1.32
C ARG A 13 20.36 22.14 1.20
N ALA A 14 20.93 21.10 1.81
CA ALA A 14 20.41 19.74 1.82
C ALA A 14 19.61 19.42 3.10
N ASP A 15 19.60 20.34 4.04
CA ASP A 15 18.67 20.37 5.17
C ASP A 15 17.37 21.03 4.69
N SER A 16 16.47 20.21 4.14
CA SER A 16 15.13 20.64 3.72
C SER A 16 14.12 20.60 4.88
N GLY A 17 14.44 19.87 5.96
CA GLY A 17 13.48 19.47 6.99
C GLY A 17 12.51 18.38 6.54
N ASP A 18 12.68 17.87 5.31
CA ASP A 18 11.85 16.81 4.75
C ASP A 18 12.40 15.43 5.16
N LEU A 19 11.48 14.46 5.30
CA LEU A 19 11.85 13.08 5.58
C LEU A 19 12.28 12.38 4.29
N HIS A 20 13.16 11.39 4.42
CA HIS A 20 13.64 10.55 3.34
C HIS A 20 13.69 9.09 3.79
N GLU A 21 12.78 8.28 3.25
CA GLU A 21 12.64 6.83 3.44
C GLU A 21 12.62 6.40 4.91
N ALA A 22 12.02 7.20 5.80
CA ALA A 22 11.92 6.86 7.21
C ALA A 22 11.07 5.58 7.40
N PRO A 23 11.60 4.51 8.05
CA PRO A 23 10.88 3.25 8.15
C PRO A 23 9.72 3.36 9.14
N VAL A 24 8.50 3.11 8.67
CA VAL A 24 7.27 3.20 9.48
C VAL A 24 6.47 1.92 9.31
N VAL A 25 5.79 1.47 10.36
CA VAL A 25 4.88 0.33 10.26
C VAL A 25 3.44 0.72 10.57
N LEU A 26 2.51 0.32 9.71
CA LEU A 26 1.08 0.40 9.96
C LEU A 26 0.61 -0.88 10.63
N VAL A 27 -0.19 -0.74 11.69
CA VAL A 27 -0.81 -1.87 12.38
C VAL A 27 -2.29 -1.90 12.07
N GLY A 28 -2.71 -2.97 11.42
CA GLY A 28 -4.07 -3.18 10.99
C GLY A 28 -4.16 -4.29 9.94
N PRO A 29 -5.38 -4.67 9.53
CA PRO A 29 -5.60 -5.75 8.57
C PRO A 29 -4.93 -5.46 7.22
N ASP A 30 -4.35 -6.47 6.59
CA ASP A 30 -3.62 -6.33 5.30
C ASP A 30 -4.45 -5.66 4.20
N VAL A 31 -5.76 -5.90 4.19
CA VAL A 31 -6.69 -5.29 3.23
C VAL A 31 -6.80 -3.76 3.38
N VAL A 32 -6.51 -3.21 4.57
CA VAL A 32 -6.52 -1.77 4.86
C VAL A 32 -5.10 -1.20 4.79
N THR A 33 -4.13 -1.90 5.37
CA THR A 33 -2.77 -1.42 5.47
C THR A 33 -2.06 -1.47 4.12
N ALA A 34 -2.24 -2.53 3.30
CA ALA A 34 -1.53 -2.66 2.02
C ALA A 34 -1.80 -1.48 1.04
N PRO A 35 -3.04 -0.97 0.87
CA PRO A 35 -3.30 0.25 0.12
C PRO A 35 -2.65 1.51 0.74
N LEU A 36 -2.68 1.65 2.07
CA LEU A 36 -2.07 2.78 2.78
C LEU A 36 -0.55 2.79 2.63
N LEU A 37 0.10 1.62 2.71
CA LEU A 37 1.54 1.48 2.45
C LEU A 37 1.89 1.95 1.05
N LYS A 38 1.08 1.58 0.06
CA LYS A 38 1.29 1.96 -1.34
C LYS A 38 1.24 3.48 -1.51
N GLN A 39 0.38 4.17 -0.77
CA GLN A 39 0.26 5.62 -0.83
C GLN A 39 1.34 6.35 -0.03
N ALA A 40 1.60 5.90 1.19
CA ALA A 40 2.68 6.44 2.04
C ALA A 40 4.04 6.36 1.32
N ASN A 41 4.31 5.25 0.63
CA ASN A 41 5.53 5.06 -0.15
C ASN A 41 5.54 5.81 -1.50
N ALA A 42 4.40 6.35 -1.95
CA ALA A 42 4.25 7.07 -3.22
C ALA A 42 4.26 8.60 -3.08
N VAL A 43 4.34 9.14 -1.86
CA VAL A 43 4.44 10.58 -1.63
C VAL A 43 5.71 11.12 -2.30
N PRO A 44 5.64 12.19 -3.12
CA PRO A 44 6.81 12.81 -3.74
C PRO A 44 7.87 13.18 -2.68
N GLY A 45 9.14 12.84 -2.94
CA GLY A 45 10.22 12.97 -1.95
C GLY A 45 10.43 11.71 -1.09
N ARG A 46 9.50 10.74 -1.14
CA ARG A 46 9.51 9.45 -0.43
C ARG A 46 9.84 9.62 1.06
N PRO A 47 9.01 10.36 1.83
CA PRO A 47 9.26 10.60 3.25
C PRO A 47 9.31 9.33 4.09
N PHE A 48 8.55 8.31 3.72
CA PHE A 48 8.47 7.05 4.46
C PHE A 48 8.85 5.84 3.60
N SER A 49 9.40 4.83 4.27
CA SER A 49 9.46 3.45 3.84
C SER A 49 8.49 2.66 4.73
N ALA A 50 7.22 2.63 4.33
CA ALA A 50 6.14 2.06 5.11
C ALA A 50 6.02 0.53 4.88
N GLY A 51 5.96 -0.23 5.97
CA GLY A 51 5.55 -1.65 6.03
C GLY A 51 4.29 -1.84 6.87
N ALA A 52 3.71 -3.04 6.91
CA ALA A 52 2.53 -3.32 7.73
C ALA A 52 2.66 -4.66 8.46
N VAL A 53 1.98 -4.74 9.59
CA VAL A 53 1.81 -5.96 10.37
C VAL A 53 0.38 -5.99 10.91
N GLU A 54 -0.19 -7.18 11.04
CA GLU A 54 -1.53 -7.32 11.62
C GLU A 54 -1.51 -7.25 13.15
N ASP A 55 -0.43 -7.72 13.77
CA ASP A 55 -0.30 -7.82 15.23
C ASP A 55 0.38 -6.60 15.87
N ARG A 56 -0.23 -6.07 16.94
CA ARG A 56 0.32 -4.96 17.73
C ARG A 56 1.59 -5.36 18.48
N GLY A 57 1.74 -6.63 18.87
CA GLY A 57 2.92 -7.15 19.55
C GLY A 57 4.14 -7.14 18.63
N GLU A 58 4.00 -7.65 17.41
CA GLU A 58 5.05 -7.62 16.38
C GLU A 58 5.48 -6.18 16.07
N ALA A 59 4.54 -5.26 15.92
CA ALA A 59 4.85 -3.84 15.70
C ALA A 59 5.66 -3.23 16.86
N ALA A 60 5.33 -3.60 18.10
CA ALA A 60 6.05 -3.14 19.28
C ALA A 60 7.48 -3.70 19.33
N GLU A 61 7.69 -4.95 18.90
CA GLU A 61 9.03 -5.55 18.79
C GLU A 61 9.87 -4.84 17.71
N LEU A 62 9.30 -4.56 16.53
CA LEU A 62 9.97 -3.82 15.45
C LEU A 62 10.34 -2.39 15.88
N LEU A 63 9.49 -1.77 16.68
CA LEU A 63 9.73 -0.44 17.22
C LEU A 63 10.83 -0.47 18.30
N ALA A 64 10.83 -1.48 19.18
CA ALA A 64 11.84 -1.66 20.22
C ALA A 64 13.21 -2.10 19.67
N SER A 65 13.24 -2.86 18.58
CA SER A 65 14.47 -3.26 17.90
C SER A 65 15.12 -2.12 17.11
N GLY A 66 14.40 -1.02 16.88
CA GLY A 66 14.81 0.11 16.06
C GLY A 66 14.82 -0.18 14.55
N ASP A 67 14.16 -1.26 14.11
CA ASP A 67 13.98 -1.57 12.68
C ASP A 67 13.01 -0.58 12.03
N VAL A 68 12.09 0.00 12.81
CA VAL A 68 11.20 1.09 12.42
C VAL A 68 11.33 2.27 13.37
N VAL A 69 11.11 3.48 12.87
CA VAL A 69 11.16 4.71 13.70
C VAL A 69 9.79 5.14 14.22
N ALA A 70 8.72 4.63 13.61
CA ALA A 70 7.35 4.91 14.00
C ALA A 70 6.41 3.73 13.72
N VAL A 71 5.40 3.61 14.57
CA VAL A 71 4.28 2.67 14.41
C VAL A 71 2.98 3.46 14.45
N ILE A 72 2.13 3.27 13.44
CA ILE A 72 0.80 3.88 13.36
C ILE A 72 -0.22 2.75 13.48
N THR A 73 -1.04 2.76 14.54
CA THR A 73 -2.10 1.79 14.73
C THR A 73 -3.42 2.38 14.27
N LEU A 74 -4.03 1.75 13.28
CA LEU A 74 -5.26 2.23 12.67
C LEU A 74 -6.46 1.90 13.54
N ASP A 75 -7.23 2.91 13.93
CA ASP A 75 -8.53 2.71 14.57
C ASP A 75 -9.62 2.66 13.50
N LEU A 76 -10.01 1.44 13.13
CA LEU A 76 -11.07 1.22 12.14
C LEU A 76 -12.48 1.54 12.66
N SER A 77 -12.63 1.73 13.97
CA SER A 77 -13.91 2.08 14.60
C SER A 77 -14.15 3.59 14.69
N GLY A 78 -13.12 4.40 14.47
CA GLY A 78 -13.12 5.85 14.64
C GLY A 78 -12.28 6.60 13.61
N THR A 79 -11.98 7.87 13.91
CA THR A 79 -11.19 8.77 13.05
C THR A 79 -9.85 9.18 13.68
N GLU A 80 -9.50 8.61 14.83
CA GLU A 80 -8.27 8.94 15.57
C GLU A 80 -7.34 7.72 15.63
N ASP A 81 -6.18 7.81 14.98
CA ASP A 81 -5.17 6.77 14.97
C ASP A 81 -4.12 6.97 16.07
N GLU A 82 -3.48 5.90 16.50
CA GLU A 82 -2.40 5.97 17.51
C GLU A 82 -1.02 5.99 16.82
N LEU A 83 -0.20 6.99 17.14
CA LEU A 83 1.20 7.06 16.72
C LEU A 83 2.13 6.80 17.91
N ARG A 84 2.99 5.79 17.76
CA ARG A 84 4.11 5.49 18.67
C ARG A 84 5.43 5.75 17.96
N LEU A 85 6.38 6.35 18.66
CA LEU A 85 7.69 6.75 18.11
C LEU A 85 8.83 6.14 18.92
N ALA A 86 9.81 5.55 18.25
CA ALA A 86 11.09 5.10 18.84
C ALA A 86 12.18 6.14 18.56
N THR A 87 11.94 7.38 18.97
CA THR A 87 12.83 8.51 18.69
C THR A 87 13.49 9.06 19.94
N ALA A 88 13.65 8.24 20.98
CA ALA A 88 14.46 8.60 22.14
C ALA A 88 15.82 9.11 21.63
N HIS A 89 16.21 10.33 22.01
CA HIS A 89 17.43 11.02 21.55
C HIS A 89 17.47 11.49 20.07
N ARG A 90 16.34 11.47 19.32
CA ARG A 90 16.20 12.01 17.93
C ARG A 90 15.09 13.07 17.82
N PRO A 91 15.21 14.23 18.52
CA PRO A 91 14.10 15.19 18.64
C PRO A 91 13.75 15.91 17.33
N GLU A 92 14.71 16.09 16.41
CA GLU A 92 14.45 16.62 15.07
C GLU A 92 13.59 15.63 14.25
N LEU A 93 13.98 14.35 14.23
CA LEU A 93 13.26 13.29 13.53
C LEU A 93 11.84 13.09 14.09
N ALA A 94 11.70 13.07 15.42
CA ALA A 94 10.40 12.90 16.08
C ALA A 94 9.39 13.98 15.66
N ARG A 95 9.85 15.24 15.56
CA ARG A 95 9.04 16.38 15.13
C ARG A 95 8.67 16.26 13.65
N ALA A 96 9.62 15.89 12.79
CA ALA A 96 9.39 15.72 11.36
C ALA A 96 8.38 14.59 11.08
N VAL A 97 8.54 13.41 11.70
CA VAL A 97 7.61 12.28 11.56
C VAL A 97 6.21 12.66 12.00
N ARG A 98 6.06 13.30 13.17
CA ARG A 98 4.74 13.73 13.67
C ARG A 98 4.08 14.75 12.74
N ALA A 99 4.83 15.72 12.25
CA ALA A 99 4.32 16.75 11.35
C ALA A 99 3.83 16.14 10.03
N GLU A 100 4.58 15.18 9.49
CA GLU A 100 4.26 14.54 8.21
C GLU A 100 3.12 13.53 8.33
N VAL A 101 3.11 12.67 9.36
CA VAL A 101 1.97 11.78 9.63
C VAL A 101 0.70 12.61 9.85
N GLY A 102 0.75 13.66 10.67
CA GLY A 102 -0.40 14.55 10.86
C GLY A 102 -0.82 15.32 9.61
N ARG A 103 0.08 15.52 8.63
CA ARG A 103 -0.27 16.08 7.31
C ARG A 103 -1.02 15.06 6.46
N ILE A 104 -0.54 13.81 6.44
CA ILE A 104 -1.15 12.69 5.70
C ILE A 104 -2.52 12.33 6.30
N GLU A 105 -2.66 12.22 7.62
CA GLU A 105 -3.95 11.88 8.25
C GLU A 105 -5.03 12.93 7.94
N ARG A 106 -4.66 14.23 7.96
CA ARG A 106 -5.57 15.32 7.61
C ARG A 106 -6.08 15.25 6.17
N THR A 107 -5.31 14.70 5.22
CA THR A 107 -5.82 14.52 3.84
C THR A 107 -6.86 13.41 3.74
N HIS A 108 -6.95 12.54 4.75
CA HIS A 108 -7.91 11.45 4.85
C HIS A 108 -9.04 11.75 5.85
N GLY A 109 -9.14 12.99 6.35
CA GLY A 109 -10.16 13.36 7.34
C GLY A 109 -9.94 12.74 8.73
N ARG A 110 -8.72 12.26 9.02
CA ARG A 110 -8.36 11.59 10.28
C ARG A 110 -7.42 12.45 11.13
N THR A 111 -7.30 12.09 12.40
CA THR A 111 -6.36 12.69 13.37
C THR A 111 -5.46 11.62 13.96
N VAL A 112 -4.32 12.04 14.51
CA VAL A 112 -3.37 11.12 15.12
C VAL A 112 -3.04 11.54 16.55
N ALA A 113 -3.21 10.63 17.49
CA ALA A 113 -2.84 10.80 18.89
C ALA A 113 -1.46 10.20 19.15
N LEU A 114 -0.58 10.98 19.77
CA LEU A 114 0.71 10.46 20.21
C LEU A 114 0.53 9.65 21.49
N VAL A 115 0.95 8.39 21.46
CA VAL A 115 1.06 7.57 22.66
C VAL A 115 2.52 7.65 23.14
N GLU A 116 2.76 8.35 24.25
CA GLU A 116 4.09 8.49 24.85
C GLU A 116 4.56 7.16 25.45
N ASN A 117 5.79 6.74 25.12
CA ASN A 117 6.47 5.67 25.85
C ASN A 117 6.99 6.21 27.19
N GLU A 118 7.00 5.39 28.24
CA GLU A 118 7.54 5.73 29.58
C GLU A 118 9.08 5.95 29.63
N ASP A 119 9.74 6.13 28.49
CA ASP A 119 11.20 6.19 28.41
C ASP A 119 11.75 7.52 28.94
N ARG A 120 12.27 7.43 30.16
CA ARG A 120 12.92 8.48 30.93
C ARG A 120 14.35 8.78 30.45
N PHE A 121 14.55 9.45 29.32
CA PHE A 121 15.87 10.02 29.04
C PHE A 121 15.82 11.41 28.38
N GLU A 122 16.66 12.32 28.88
CA GLU A 122 16.81 13.69 28.39
C GLU A 122 17.08 13.74 26.87
N GLU A 123 16.41 14.68 26.18
CA GLU A 123 16.55 15.02 24.76
C GLU A 123 17.97 15.49 24.39
N ARG A 124 18.95 14.58 24.31
CA ARG A 124 20.31 14.91 23.83
C ARG A 124 20.64 14.12 22.57
N SER A 125 21.03 14.82 21.51
CA SER A 125 21.45 14.22 20.24
C SER A 125 22.83 13.58 20.33
N PHE A 126 22.94 12.30 19.97
CA PHE A 126 24.22 11.59 19.92
C PHE A 126 25.14 12.08 18.80
N ALA A 127 24.62 12.66 17.72
CA ALA A 127 25.42 13.21 16.62
C ALA A 127 26.39 14.30 17.13
N GLY A 128 25.92 15.18 18.01
CA GLY A 128 26.76 16.21 18.63
C GLY A 128 27.87 15.63 19.52
N VAL A 129 27.56 14.57 20.27
CA VAL A 129 28.50 13.89 21.17
C VAL A 129 29.61 13.18 20.39
N THR A 130 29.26 12.43 19.35
CA THR A 130 30.24 11.71 18.53
C THR A 130 31.10 12.65 17.69
N PHE A 131 30.54 13.77 17.22
CA PHE A 131 31.31 14.82 16.57
C PHE A 131 32.29 15.50 17.51
N ALA A 132 31.86 15.93 18.70
CA ALA A 132 32.75 16.53 19.69
C ALA A 132 33.91 15.58 20.06
N THR A 133 33.61 14.29 20.13
CA THR A 133 34.61 13.23 20.38
C THR A 133 35.60 13.09 19.23
N ALA A 134 35.13 13.06 17.97
CA ALA A 134 36.00 13.04 16.79
C ALA A 134 36.86 14.31 16.68
N LEU A 135 36.27 15.48 16.98
CA LEU A 135 36.95 16.77 17.00
C LEU A 135 38.05 16.82 18.07
N ALA A 136 37.80 16.26 19.25
CA ALA A 136 38.82 16.16 20.30
C ALA A 136 40.06 15.36 19.83
N GLY A 137 39.85 14.25 19.11
CA GLY A 137 40.94 13.47 18.51
C GLY A 137 41.75 14.26 17.47
N PHE A 138 41.08 15.05 16.63
CA PHE A 138 41.74 15.96 15.68
C PHE A 138 42.52 17.09 16.39
N LEU A 139 41.91 17.77 17.36
CA LEU A 139 42.53 18.88 18.09
C LEU A 139 43.76 18.43 18.88
N LEU A 140 43.72 17.23 19.46
CA LEU A 140 44.89 16.62 20.12
C LEU A 140 46.09 16.54 19.17
N VAL A 141 45.87 16.10 17.92
CA VAL A 141 46.94 16.01 16.92
C VAL A 141 47.49 17.40 16.59
N CYS A 142 46.63 18.41 16.44
CA CYS A 142 47.08 19.79 16.22
C CYS A 142 47.97 20.30 17.37
N VAL A 143 47.59 20.07 18.62
CA VAL A 143 48.38 20.46 19.80
C VAL A 143 49.71 19.71 19.84
N VAL A 144 49.67 18.39 19.66
CA VAL A 144 50.86 17.53 19.63
C VAL A 144 51.83 17.95 18.53
N SER A 145 51.33 18.32 17.35
CA SER A 145 52.16 18.74 16.22
C SER A 145 52.69 20.16 16.37
N LEU A 146 51.99 21.04 17.10
CA LEU A 146 52.50 22.35 17.50
C LEU A 146 53.64 22.25 18.52
N VAL A 147 53.55 21.32 19.48
CA VAL A 147 54.56 21.17 20.55
C VAL A 147 55.77 20.33 20.09
N TRP A 148 55.56 19.28 19.29
CA TRP A 148 56.61 18.32 18.93
C TRP A 148 56.95 18.24 17.43
N GLY A 149 56.32 19.06 16.59
CA GLY A 149 56.46 19.08 15.13
C GLY A 149 55.62 18.00 14.42
N PRO A 150 55.54 17.95 13.08
CA PRO A 150 54.60 17.08 12.36
C PRO A 150 55.04 15.61 12.21
N LEU A 151 56.32 15.28 12.49
CA LEU A 151 56.88 13.95 12.22
C LEU A 151 57.40 13.25 13.48
N ALA A 152 57.03 11.98 13.64
CA ALA A 152 57.52 11.11 14.71
C ALA A 152 58.93 10.55 14.38
N ARG A 153 59.94 11.42 14.38
CA ARG A 153 61.33 11.09 13.98
C ARG A 153 62.04 10.08 14.89
N THR A 154 61.62 9.94 16.15
CA THR A 154 62.26 9.05 17.16
C THR A 154 61.25 8.13 17.83
N LEU A 155 61.70 6.98 18.39
CA LEU A 155 60.81 6.06 19.15
C LEU A 155 60.08 6.74 20.32
N PRO A 156 60.75 7.56 21.16
CA PRO A 156 60.08 8.21 22.27
C PRO A 156 58.98 9.17 21.82
N ARG A 157 59.17 9.86 20.69
CA ARG A 157 58.15 10.77 20.14
C ARG A 157 56.96 10.01 19.55
N LEU A 158 57.18 8.87 18.91
CA LEU A 158 56.08 8.02 18.44
C LEU A 158 55.27 7.48 19.63
N LEU A 159 55.95 6.95 20.65
CA LEU A 159 55.30 6.43 21.85
C LEU A 159 54.51 7.54 22.57
N ALA A 160 55.08 8.74 22.73
CA ALA A 160 54.39 9.86 23.37
C ALA A 160 53.10 10.27 22.64
N ARG A 161 53.07 10.23 21.30
CA ARG A 161 51.85 10.49 20.51
C ARG A 161 50.78 9.43 20.74
N LEU A 162 51.18 8.16 20.71
CA LEU A 162 50.27 7.04 20.94
C LEU A 162 49.73 7.05 22.37
N THR A 163 50.57 7.38 23.36
CA THR A 163 50.14 7.52 24.76
C THR A 163 49.18 8.69 24.96
N ALA A 164 49.43 9.84 24.33
CA ALA A 164 48.51 10.98 24.39
C ALA A 164 47.14 10.64 23.77
N LEU A 165 47.14 9.94 22.63
CA LEU A 165 45.91 9.48 21.98
C LEU A 165 45.15 8.44 22.83
N ALA A 166 45.88 7.49 23.43
CA ALA A 166 45.30 6.49 24.33
C ALA A 166 44.70 7.13 25.59
N ALA A 167 45.36 8.12 26.18
CA ALA A 167 44.84 8.84 27.34
C ALA A 167 43.54 9.58 27.04
N LEU A 168 43.46 10.25 25.88
CA LEU A 168 42.24 10.92 25.44
C LEU A 168 41.11 9.93 25.15
N ALA A 169 41.42 8.77 24.53
CA ALA A 169 40.45 7.72 24.27
C ALA A 169 39.85 7.14 25.57
N VAL A 170 40.68 6.92 26.60
CA VAL A 170 40.20 6.50 27.94
C VAL A 170 39.27 7.57 28.55
N GLY A 171 39.64 8.85 28.45
CA GLY A 171 38.81 9.96 28.91
C GLY A 171 37.45 10.03 28.21
N ALA A 172 37.44 9.88 26.87
CA ALA A 172 36.20 9.84 26.08
C ALA A 172 35.32 8.64 26.45
N GLY A 173 35.91 7.46 26.69
CA GLY A 173 35.16 6.28 27.11
C GLY A 173 34.54 6.41 28.50
N LEU A 174 35.27 6.99 29.46
CA LEU A 174 34.73 7.33 30.79
C LEU A 174 33.63 8.40 30.69
N GLY A 175 33.79 9.38 29.79
CA GLY A 175 32.77 10.38 29.49
C GLY A 175 31.47 9.74 28.98
N GLY A 176 31.56 8.83 28.01
CA GLY A 176 30.40 8.08 27.50
C GLY A 176 29.70 7.27 28.59
N TRP A 177 30.47 6.57 29.42
CA TRP A 177 29.97 5.79 30.56
C TRP A 177 29.18 6.61 31.59
N LEU A 178 29.56 7.88 31.79
CA LEU A 178 28.90 8.82 32.70
C LEU A 178 27.69 9.49 32.05
N LEU A 179 27.76 9.80 30.75
CA LEU A 179 26.65 10.38 30.00
C LEU A 179 25.41 9.46 29.99
N THR A 180 25.61 8.15 30.05
CA THR A 180 24.54 7.15 30.07
C THR A 180 24.36 6.49 31.44
N ALA A 181 24.60 7.22 32.54
CA ALA A 181 24.58 6.67 33.90
C ALA A 181 23.25 5.98 34.31
N GLY A 182 22.13 6.29 33.67
CA GLY A 182 20.84 5.64 33.90
C GLY A 182 20.58 4.37 33.08
N ALA A 183 21.45 4.02 32.14
CA ALA A 183 21.31 2.85 31.27
C ALA A 183 21.92 1.56 31.90
N PRO A 184 21.58 0.36 31.40
CA PRO A 184 22.22 -0.89 31.79
C PRO A 184 23.75 -0.85 31.65
N ALA A 185 24.46 -1.58 32.52
CA ALA A 185 25.92 -1.56 32.56
C ALA A 185 26.55 -1.96 31.20
N GLU A 186 25.94 -2.89 30.47
CA GLU A 186 26.39 -3.34 29.16
C GLU A 186 26.32 -2.25 28.08
N GLU A 187 25.20 -1.53 27.99
CA GLU A 187 25.01 -0.41 27.07
C GLU A 187 26.03 0.69 27.36
N ARG A 188 26.23 1.01 28.63
CA ARG A 188 27.24 1.99 29.07
C ARG A 188 28.65 1.61 28.64
N MET A 189 29.01 0.32 28.74
CA MET A 189 30.33 -0.18 28.32
C MET A 189 30.51 -0.02 26.82
N LEU A 190 29.47 -0.37 26.04
CA LEU A 190 29.49 -0.31 24.58
C LEU A 190 29.61 1.14 24.09
N ILE A 191 28.77 2.05 24.60
CA ILE A 191 28.80 3.47 24.21
C ILE A 191 30.16 4.09 24.56
N GLY A 192 30.69 3.83 25.77
CA GLY A 192 32.03 4.27 26.14
C GLY A 192 33.13 3.73 25.21
N SER A 193 33.03 2.46 24.81
CA SER A 193 34.00 1.84 23.88
C SER A 193 33.94 2.45 22.49
N VAL A 194 32.74 2.78 21.99
CA VAL A 194 32.56 3.46 20.70
C VAL A 194 33.22 4.83 20.72
N LEU A 195 32.95 5.66 21.75
CA LEU A 195 33.55 7.00 21.85
C LEU A 195 35.08 6.95 21.95
N ALA A 196 35.63 5.99 22.70
CA ALA A 196 37.07 5.77 22.77
C ALA A 196 37.64 5.41 21.38
N ALA A 197 36.99 4.52 20.64
CA ALA A 197 37.38 4.13 19.29
C ALA A 197 37.26 5.29 18.30
N THR A 198 36.25 6.16 18.42
CA THR A 198 36.09 7.38 17.62
C THR A 198 37.29 8.31 17.77
N VAL A 199 37.77 8.54 19.00
CA VAL A 199 38.97 9.34 19.28
C VAL A 199 40.19 8.74 18.57
N VAL A 200 40.40 7.42 18.71
CA VAL A 200 41.54 6.73 18.09
C VAL A 200 41.47 6.82 16.56
N ALA A 201 40.30 6.58 15.96
CA ALA A 201 40.11 6.65 14.53
C ALA A 201 40.37 8.05 13.97
N ALA A 202 39.74 9.08 14.55
CA ALA A 202 39.93 10.47 14.13
C ALA A 202 41.39 10.93 14.32
N GLY A 203 41.99 10.62 15.47
CA GLY A 203 43.37 10.99 15.76
C GLY A 203 44.40 10.29 14.87
N ALA A 204 44.26 8.98 14.67
CA ALA A 204 45.16 8.20 13.82
C ALA A 204 45.06 8.62 12.35
N LEU A 205 43.84 8.88 11.85
CA LEU A 205 43.62 9.40 10.50
C LEU A 205 44.25 10.79 10.33
N THR A 206 44.09 11.68 11.31
CA THR A 206 44.69 13.02 11.29
C THR A 206 46.22 12.95 11.22
N PHE A 207 46.83 12.11 12.07
CA PHE A 207 48.28 11.88 12.02
C PHE A 207 48.73 11.33 10.66
N ALA A 208 48.00 10.39 10.07
CA ALA A 208 48.34 9.83 8.77
C ALA A 208 48.29 10.88 7.66
N CYS A 209 47.24 11.69 7.61
CA CYS A 209 47.13 12.78 6.65
C CYS A 209 48.27 13.81 6.83
N GLU A 210 48.59 14.19 8.07
CA GLU A 210 49.70 15.10 8.36
C GLU A 210 51.06 14.52 7.95
N VAL A 211 51.32 13.23 8.22
CA VAL A 211 52.57 12.56 7.84
C VAL A 211 52.73 12.48 6.32
N ILE A 212 51.65 12.23 5.59
CA ILE A 212 51.65 12.11 4.12
C ILE A 212 51.77 13.48 3.45
N GLY A 213 51.02 14.46 3.93
CA GLY A 213 50.77 15.72 3.22
C GLY A 213 51.30 16.97 3.90
N GLY A 214 51.84 16.89 5.12
CA GLY A 214 52.17 18.06 5.93
C GLY A 214 50.94 18.94 6.17
N LEU A 215 51.10 20.26 6.07
CA LEU A 215 50.01 21.23 6.25
C LEU A 215 48.82 20.99 5.29
N PRO A 216 49.00 20.75 3.98
CA PRO A 216 47.92 20.31 3.10
C PRO A 216 47.18 19.05 3.58
N GLY A 217 47.90 18.10 4.17
CA GLY A 217 47.32 16.89 4.76
C GLY A 217 46.48 17.18 5.99
N LEU A 218 46.94 18.08 6.86
CA LEU A 218 46.17 18.52 8.04
C LEU A 218 44.89 19.29 7.64
N LEU A 219 44.95 20.09 6.57
CA LEU A 219 43.76 20.73 5.98
C LEU A 219 42.78 19.72 5.38
N LEU A 220 43.27 18.62 4.81
CA LEU A 220 42.44 17.51 4.33
C LEU A 220 41.75 16.80 5.52
N ALA A 221 42.50 16.50 6.59
CA ALA A 221 41.94 15.89 7.80
C ALA A 221 40.87 16.79 8.44
N ALA A 222 41.12 18.10 8.51
CA ALA A 222 40.12 19.07 8.98
C ALA A 222 38.86 19.05 8.09
N THR A 223 39.02 18.93 6.76
CA THR A 223 37.87 18.84 5.84
C THR A 223 37.06 17.56 6.08
N VAL A 224 37.71 16.41 6.27
CA VAL A 224 37.03 15.12 6.45
C VAL A 224 36.39 14.99 7.82
N ILE A 225 37.07 15.42 8.89
CA ILE A 225 36.63 15.23 10.29
C ILE A 225 35.68 16.34 10.74
N VAL A 226 35.89 17.58 10.28
CA VAL A 226 35.11 18.73 10.74
C VAL A 226 34.01 19.09 9.75
N ALA A 227 34.34 19.24 8.46
CA ALA A 227 33.34 19.63 7.44
C ALA A 227 32.51 18.44 6.92
N GLY A 228 33.09 17.25 6.88
CA GLY A 228 32.43 16.01 6.44
C GLY A 228 31.09 15.72 7.14
N PRO A 229 31.04 15.67 8.49
CA PRO A 229 29.82 15.39 9.24
C PRO A 229 28.90 16.61 9.41
N ALA A 230 29.26 17.79 8.92
CA ALA A 230 28.47 19.01 9.09
C ALA A 230 26.99 18.87 8.65
N PRO A 231 26.65 18.24 7.51
CA PRO A 231 25.25 18.04 7.11
C PRO A 231 24.44 17.25 8.16
N LEU A 232 25.01 16.16 8.68
CA LEU A 232 24.38 15.33 9.72
C LEU A 232 24.18 16.09 11.04
N LEU A 233 25.10 16.96 11.40
CA LEU A 233 25.00 17.77 12.63
C LEU A 233 23.94 18.85 12.53
N LEU A 234 23.72 19.38 11.33
CA LEU A 234 22.73 20.42 11.07
C LEU A 234 21.32 19.82 11.01
N ALA A 235 21.14 18.75 10.23
CA ALA A 235 19.86 18.05 10.11
C ALA A 235 19.47 17.28 11.38
N GLY A 236 20.45 16.89 12.22
CA GLY A 236 20.24 16.13 13.45
C GLY A 236 19.93 14.65 13.23
N ASP A 237 19.60 14.25 12.00
CA ASP A 237 19.31 12.88 11.60
C ASP A 237 19.69 12.60 10.13
N ARG A 238 19.97 11.35 9.79
CA ARG A 238 20.23 10.92 8.40
C ARG A 238 18.98 10.79 7.55
N LEU A 239 17.84 10.50 8.18
CA LEU A 239 16.55 10.42 7.50
C LEU A 239 16.01 11.82 7.14
N LEU A 240 16.73 12.88 7.52
CA LEU A 240 16.44 14.28 7.17
C LEU A 240 17.46 14.84 6.15
N LEU A 241 18.30 13.97 5.58
CA LEU A 241 19.30 14.36 4.58
C LEU A 241 18.97 13.76 3.22
N ASP A 242 18.98 14.62 2.20
CA ASP A 242 18.96 14.20 0.80
C ASP A 242 20.26 13.49 0.39
N GLU A 243 20.21 12.68 -0.69
CA GLU A 243 21.43 12.17 -1.34
C GLU A 243 22.19 13.30 -2.08
N PRO A 244 23.53 13.31 -2.07
CA PRO A 244 24.45 12.28 -1.58
C PRO A 244 24.82 12.37 -0.08
N TRP A 245 24.18 13.26 0.67
CA TRP A 245 24.60 13.63 2.04
C TRP A 245 24.26 12.55 3.05
N SER A 246 23.10 11.91 2.91
CA SER A 246 22.73 10.74 3.71
C SER A 246 23.78 9.65 3.60
N THR A 247 24.12 9.20 2.38
CA THR A 247 25.16 8.18 2.17
C THR A 247 26.54 8.67 2.60
N GLY A 248 26.91 9.90 2.25
CA GLY A 248 28.22 10.47 2.59
C GLY A 248 28.48 10.56 4.09
N SER A 249 27.45 10.89 4.88
CA SER A 249 27.56 11.01 6.34
C SER A 249 27.92 9.68 7.02
N ARG A 250 27.45 8.54 6.49
CA ARG A 250 27.70 7.18 7.03
C ARG A 250 29.18 6.83 7.05
N TRP A 251 29.95 7.38 6.11
CA TRP A 251 31.38 7.13 5.95
C TRP A 251 32.28 8.07 6.74
N THR A 252 31.70 9.07 7.39
CA THR A 252 32.45 9.94 8.31
C THR A 252 32.70 9.22 9.63
N VAL A 253 33.81 9.55 10.31
CA VAL A 253 34.11 8.96 11.62
C VAL A 253 33.03 9.29 12.66
N ALA A 254 32.47 10.50 12.61
CA ALA A 254 31.39 10.92 13.51
C ALA A 254 30.07 10.22 13.21
N GLY A 255 29.69 10.08 11.93
CA GLY A 255 28.50 9.31 11.53
C GLY A 255 28.64 7.82 11.85
N ALA A 256 29.75 7.18 11.50
CA ALA A 256 29.96 5.78 11.86
C ALA A 256 29.88 5.55 13.38
N ALA A 257 30.44 6.46 14.19
CA ALA A 257 30.33 6.41 15.63
C ALA A 257 28.89 6.57 16.14
N GLU A 258 28.14 7.51 15.57
CA GLU A 258 26.74 7.71 15.90
C GLU A 258 25.92 6.43 15.66
N SER A 259 26.08 5.77 14.51
CA SER A 259 25.39 4.50 14.23
C SER A 259 25.71 3.38 15.23
N LEU A 260 26.95 3.32 15.71
CA LEU A 260 27.34 2.32 16.69
C LEU A 260 26.85 2.64 18.10
N VAL A 261 26.72 3.93 18.45
CA VAL A 261 26.08 4.34 19.69
C VAL A 261 24.60 3.96 19.68
N TRP A 262 23.90 4.12 18.54
CA TRP A 262 22.52 3.66 18.38
C TRP A 262 22.36 2.15 18.53
N ALA A 263 23.22 1.39 17.83
CA ALA A 263 23.21 -0.08 17.94
C ALA A 263 23.52 -0.56 19.37
N ALA A 264 24.37 0.19 20.11
CA ALA A 264 24.68 -0.11 21.51
C ALA A 264 23.53 0.21 22.47
N ALA A 265 22.70 1.22 22.15
CA ALA A 265 21.51 1.60 22.89
C ALA A 265 20.27 0.75 22.55
N GLY A 266 20.46 -0.41 21.91
CA GLY A 266 19.38 -1.33 21.55
C GLY A 266 18.60 -0.98 20.28
N HIS A 267 18.93 0.11 19.60
CA HIS A 267 18.22 0.58 18.41
C HIS A 267 19.01 0.27 17.12
N GLY A 268 18.61 -0.77 16.39
CA GLY A 268 19.14 -1.17 15.09
C GLY A 268 20.23 -2.24 15.16
N ARG A 269 19.89 -3.52 14.92
CA ARG A 269 20.85 -4.65 14.84
C ARG A 269 21.39 -4.89 13.43
N THR A 270 20.78 -4.30 12.41
CA THR A 270 21.13 -4.51 11.00
C THR A 270 22.19 -3.48 10.55
N GLY A 271 23.24 -3.94 9.86
CA GLY A 271 24.21 -3.03 9.21
C GLY A 271 25.39 -2.50 10.04
N ILE A 272 25.67 -3.03 11.24
CA ILE A 272 26.82 -2.60 12.08
C ILE A 272 28.21 -2.78 11.43
N ILE A 273 28.30 -3.62 10.39
CA ILE A 273 29.56 -3.94 9.71
C ILE A 273 30.18 -2.68 9.10
N GLN A 274 29.40 -1.86 8.37
CA GLN A 274 29.95 -0.68 7.71
C GLN A 274 30.51 0.34 8.71
N PRO A 275 29.78 0.73 9.78
CA PRO A 275 30.32 1.62 10.81
C PRO A 275 31.57 1.07 11.51
N VAL A 276 31.57 -0.22 11.86
CA VAL A 276 32.77 -0.88 12.45
C VAL A 276 33.95 -0.81 11.48
N VAL A 277 33.74 -1.13 10.21
CA VAL A 277 34.79 -1.06 9.18
C VAL A 277 35.28 0.37 8.99
N THR A 278 34.41 1.39 9.05
CA THR A 278 34.81 2.79 8.93
C THR A 278 35.68 3.22 10.11
N ILE A 279 35.28 2.92 11.35
CA ILE A 279 36.07 3.29 12.54
C ILE A 279 37.36 2.46 12.62
N ALA A 280 37.26 1.14 12.57
CA ALA A 280 38.41 0.24 12.68
C ALA A 280 39.36 0.42 11.49
N GLY A 281 38.84 0.57 10.28
CA GLY A 281 39.61 0.84 9.07
C GLY A 281 40.33 2.18 9.13
N SER A 282 39.67 3.25 9.60
CA SER A 282 40.31 4.57 9.78
C SER A 282 41.41 4.52 10.84
N ALA A 283 41.16 3.82 11.96
CA ALA A 283 42.15 3.62 13.01
C ALA A 283 43.35 2.79 12.53
N LEU A 284 43.10 1.64 11.89
CA LEU A 284 44.13 0.74 11.37
C LEU A 284 44.95 1.40 10.27
N LEU A 285 44.30 2.03 9.29
CA LEU A 285 44.98 2.75 8.22
C LEU A 285 45.87 3.86 8.80
N GLY A 286 45.32 4.63 9.75
CA GLY A 286 46.06 5.68 10.44
C GLY A 286 47.30 5.16 11.18
N LEU A 287 47.15 4.09 11.95
CA LEU A 287 48.21 3.44 12.69
C LEU A 287 49.26 2.80 11.78
N ILE A 288 48.84 2.15 10.68
CA ILE A 288 49.73 1.57 9.68
C ILE A 288 50.57 2.66 9.03
N VAL A 289 49.97 3.78 8.61
CA VAL A 289 50.72 4.91 8.03
C VAL A 289 51.71 5.49 9.04
N LEU A 290 51.32 5.62 10.30
CA LEU A 290 52.19 6.07 11.40
C LEU A 290 53.39 5.13 11.64
N VAL A 291 53.19 3.81 11.59
CA VAL A 291 54.26 2.83 11.80
C VAL A 291 55.12 2.64 10.54
N ALA A 292 54.50 2.61 9.35
CA ALA A 292 55.17 2.45 8.08
C ALA A 292 56.04 3.68 7.75
N SER A 293 55.55 4.90 8.03
CA SER A 293 56.34 6.12 7.86
C SER A 293 57.64 6.08 8.65
N ARG A 294 57.64 5.49 9.85
CA ARG A 294 58.86 5.26 10.65
C ARG A 294 59.82 4.27 9.97
N TRP A 295 59.31 3.16 9.45
CA TRP A 295 60.14 2.13 8.81
C TRP A 295 60.76 2.63 7.50
N LEU A 296 59.97 3.35 6.70
CA LEU A 296 60.42 4.02 5.48
C LEU A 296 61.39 5.18 5.75
N LEU A 297 61.19 5.97 6.80
CA LEU A 297 62.12 7.02 7.22
C LEU A 297 63.46 6.46 7.73
N ARG A 298 63.48 5.23 8.28
CA ARG A 298 64.72 4.53 8.65
C ARG A 298 65.50 4.02 7.42
N GLY A 299 64.81 3.63 6.36
CA GLY A 299 65.44 3.16 5.11
C GLY A 299 65.95 4.29 4.19
N LEU A 300 65.51 5.53 4.39
CA LEU A 300 65.89 6.71 3.60
C LEU A 300 67.13 7.45 4.14
N VAL A 301 67.73 6.98 5.23
CA VAL A 301 69.08 7.42 5.64
C VAL A 301 70.10 6.42 5.09
N ALA A 302 70.39 6.51 3.79
CA ALA A 302 71.65 6.03 3.26
C ALA A 302 72.76 7.05 3.59
N PRO A 303 74.02 6.64 3.83
CA PRO A 303 75.07 7.52 4.36
C PRO A 303 75.50 8.69 3.45
N GLN A 304 74.91 8.91 2.28
CA GLN A 304 75.39 9.91 1.31
C GLN A 304 74.25 10.55 0.48
N GLY A 305 73.74 11.69 0.97
CA GLY A 305 73.56 12.92 0.17
C GLY A 305 72.61 13.02 -1.05
N ALA A 306 71.84 12.00 -1.46
CA ALA A 306 70.93 12.14 -2.62
C ALA A 306 69.43 12.06 -2.25
N PRO A 307 68.60 13.06 -2.60
CA PRO A 307 67.16 13.03 -2.30
C PRO A 307 66.42 12.09 -3.27
N VAL A 308 65.70 11.10 -2.72
CA VAL A 308 64.77 10.26 -3.49
C VAL A 308 63.56 11.09 -3.92
N SER A 309 63.18 11.03 -5.20
CA SER A 309 62.13 11.89 -5.75
C SER A 309 60.73 11.50 -5.25
N VAL A 310 60.03 12.47 -4.68
CA VAL A 310 58.70 12.38 -4.05
C VAL A 310 57.58 11.96 -5.04
N GLY A 311 57.88 11.92 -6.35
CA GLY A 311 56.90 11.69 -7.44
C GLY A 311 56.48 10.23 -7.65
N VAL A 312 57.39 9.27 -7.53
CA VAL A 312 57.07 7.82 -7.72
C VAL A 312 56.24 7.29 -6.54
N TRP A 313 56.48 7.85 -5.35
CA TRP A 313 55.78 7.54 -4.11
C TRP A 313 54.29 7.91 -4.12
N ARG A 314 53.92 9.06 -4.71
CA ARG A 314 52.52 9.52 -4.83
C ARG A 314 51.67 8.66 -5.79
N ARG A 315 52.31 8.03 -6.79
CA ARG A 315 51.63 7.30 -7.86
C ARG A 315 51.18 5.90 -7.44
N ASN A 316 51.97 5.21 -6.62
CA ASN A 316 51.64 3.85 -6.16
C ASN A 316 50.55 3.84 -5.07
N LEU A 317 50.45 4.91 -4.26
CA LEU A 317 49.41 5.05 -3.24
C LEU A 317 48.02 5.34 -3.85
N GLY A 318 47.98 6.06 -4.99
CA GLY A 318 46.75 6.34 -5.73
C GLY A 318 46.10 5.10 -6.37
N VAL A 319 46.89 4.09 -6.73
CA VAL A 319 46.40 2.83 -7.33
C VAL A 319 45.70 1.97 -6.27
N VAL A 320 46.25 1.89 -5.05
CA VAL A 320 45.67 1.10 -3.94
C VAL A 320 44.31 1.68 -3.49
N LEU A 321 44.17 3.01 -3.47
CA LEU A 321 42.92 3.69 -3.14
C LEU A 321 41.85 3.55 -4.23
N ALA A 322 42.24 3.58 -5.51
CA ALA A 322 41.31 3.39 -6.63
C ALA A 322 40.74 1.95 -6.68
N SER A 323 41.57 0.94 -6.39
CA SER A 323 41.13 -0.47 -6.38
C SER A 323 40.18 -0.80 -5.23
N ALA A 324 40.37 -0.22 -4.05
CA ALA A 324 39.47 -0.39 -2.91
C ALA A 324 38.09 0.28 -3.16
N THR A 325 38.08 1.44 -3.83
CA THR A 325 36.85 2.19 -4.13
C THR A 325 36.00 1.52 -5.22
N CYS A 326 36.61 0.92 -6.26
CA CYS A 326 35.88 0.19 -7.30
C CYS A 326 35.19 -1.08 -6.79
N LEU A 327 35.76 -1.77 -5.79
CA LEU A 327 35.18 -3.00 -5.25
C LEU A 327 33.92 -2.71 -4.41
N THR A 328 33.89 -1.58 -3.71
CA THR A 328 32.72 -1.13 -2.93
C THR A 328 31.57 -0.69 -3.83
N VAL A 329 31.86 0.00 -4.95
CA VAL A 329 30.84 0.44 -5.92
C VAL A 329 30.19 -0.74 -6.65
N LEU A 330 30.96 -1.78 -7.00
CA LEU A 330 30.45 -2.96 -7.73
C LEU A 330 29.50 -3.83 -6.90
N VAL A 331 29.76 -3.97 -5.59
CA VAL A 331 28.89 -4.72 -4.66
C VAL A 331 27.58 -3.98 -4.37
N THR A 332 27.60 -2.65 -4.47
CA THR A 332 26.43 -1.78 -4.25
C THR A 332 25.49 -1.75 -5.46
N ALA A 333 26.03 -1.77 -6.69
CA ALA A 333 25.21 -1.76 -7.91
C ALA A 333 24.42 -3.06 -8.16
N VAL A 334 24.88 -4.19 -7.61
CA VAL A 334 24.25 -5.52 -7.80
C VAL A 334 23.15 -5.79 -6.76
N THR A 335 23.18 -5.12 -5.60
CA THR A 335 22.16 -5.26 -4.55
C THR A 335 20.92 -4.40 -4.80
N SER A 336 21.07 -3.23 -5.42
CA SER A 336 19.96 -2.34 -5.82
C SER A 336 19.15 -2.84 -7.03
N ALA A 337 19.68 -3.78 -7.82
CA ALA A 337 19.06 -4.30 -9.04
C ALA A 337 18.20 -5.57 -8.82
N LEU A 338 18.13 -6.10 -7.58
CA LEU A 338 17.43 -7.35 -7.26
C LEU A 338 16.12 -7.16 -6.47
N HIS A 339 15.69 -5.94 -6.17
CA HIS A 339 14.36 -5.68 -5.61
C HIS A 339 13.48 -5.03 -6.68
N ALA A 340 12.74 -5.92 -7.36
CA ALA A 340 11.82 -5.61 -8.44
C ALA A 340 10.63 -4.74 -7.99
N GLU A 341 10.29 -3.81 -8.89
CA GLU A 341 8.95 -3.39 -9.34
C GLU A 341 7.72 -3.61 -8.43
N THR A 342 6.88 -2.58 -8.24
CA THR A 342 5.65 -2.36 -9.05
C THR A 342 4.76 -1.19 -8.55
N VAL A 343 4.53 -0.27 -9.48
CA VAL A 343 3.33 0.53 -9.88
C VAL A 343 2.13 0.80 -8.90
N PRO A 344 1.55 2.03 -8.88
CA PRO A 344 0.61 2.57 -7.86
C PRO A 344 -0.91 2.28 -8.08
N ARG A 345 -1.74 2.63 -7.05
CA ARG A 345 -3.22 2.93 -6.98
C ARG A 345 -4.17 1.88 -6.36
N PRO A 346 -5.36 2.25 -5.81
CA PRO A 346 -5.75 3.31 -4.83
C PRO A 346 -6.52 2.75 -3.59
N LEU A 347 -6.92 3.62 -2.63
CA LEU A 347 -7.52 3.33 -1.29
C LEU A 347 -9.05 3.16 -1.24
N ALA A 348 -9.49 2.62 -0.10
CA ALA A 348 -10.88 2.42 0.26
C ALA A 348 -11.66 3.71 0.64
N SER A 349 -12.94 3.79 0.23
CA SER A 349 -13.94 4.84 0.45
C SER A 349 -14.32 5.02 1.93
N LEU A 350 -14.78 6.22 2.33
CA LEU A 350 -15.34 6.63 3.63
C LEU A 350 -16.89 6.62 3.60
N ALA A 351 -17.49 5.48 3.30
CA ALA A 351 -18.93 5.36 3.19
C ALA A 351 -19.61 5.29 4.58
N SER A 352 -20.75 5.97 4.69
CA SER A 352 -21.65 5.96 5.86
C SER A 352 -22.98 5.27 5.52
N THR A 353 -23.90 5.18 6.48
CA THR A 353 -25.25 4.66 6.25
C THR A 353 -26.31 5.69 6.61
N THR A 354 -27.46 5.63 5.93
CA THR A 354 -28.65 6.36 6.36
C THR A 354 -29.21 5.83 7.68
N GLN A 355 -30.16 6.57 8.25
CA GLN A 355 -30.88 6.08 9.42
C GLN A 355 -31.67 4.82 9.10
N CYS A 356 -31.82 3.97 10.10
CA CYS A 356 -32.59 2.75 9.99
C CYS A 356 -34.02 3.02 9.53
N VAL A 357 -34.41 2.44 8.40
CA VAL A 357 -35.80 2.36 7.96
C VAL A 357 -36.37 1.01 8.39
N PRO A 358 -37.35 0.97 9.30
CA PRO A 358 -37.94 -0.29 9.75
C PRO A 358 -38.61 -1.03 8.59
N SER A 359 -38.15 -2.24 8.26
CA SER A 359 -38.74 -3.12 7.25
C SER A 359 -39.88 -3.98 7.82
N GLY A 360 -39.83 -4.24 9.13
CA GLY A 360 -40.55 -5.34 9.75
C GLY A 360 -39.96 -6.71 9.37
N PRO A 361 -40.47 -7.80 9.94
CA PRO A 361 -39.99 -9.14 9.61
C PRO A 361 -40.24 -9.49 8.13
N VAL A 362 -39.34 -10.30 7.58
CA VAL A 362 -39.41 -10.84 6.22
C VAL A 362 -39.52 -12.35 6.34
N GLU A 363 -40.72 -12.87 6.18
CA GLU A 363 -41.04 -14.30 6.27
C GLU A 363 -41.44 -14.85 4.90
N ASP A 364 -42.00 -14.01 4.02
CA ASP A 364 -42.45 -14.42 2.69
C ASP A 364 -42.20 -13.39 1.57
N VAL A 365 -42.64 -13.73 0.36
CA VAL A 365 -42.54 -12.90 -0.84
C VAL A 365 -43.39 -11.62 -0.74
N ASP A 366 -44.51 -11.65 -0.03
CA ASP A 366 -45.36 -10.49 0.16
C ASP A 366 -44.68 -9.47 1.09
N ASP A 367 -43.90 -9.93 2.06
CA ASP A 367 -43.05 -9.08 2.91
C ASP A 367 -41.92 -8.39 2.10
N LEU A 368 -41.22 -9.15 1.25
CA LEU A 368 -40.23 -8.58 0.31
C LEU A 368 -40.88 -7.52 -0.59
N ASN A 369 -42.08 -7.79 -1.09
CA ASN A 369 -42.83 -6.86 -1.94
C ASN A 369 -43.47 -5.70 -1.18
N ARG A 370 -43.60 -5.78 0.14
CA ARG A 370 -43.97 -4.66 1.01
C ARG A 370 -42.78 -3.70 1.14
N ILE A 371 -41.58 -4.24 1.38
CA ILE A 371 -40.33 -3.47 1.50
C ILE A 371 -40.09 -2.62 0.25
N THR A 372 -40.27 -3.19 -0.94
CA THR A 372 -40.06 -2.44 -2.21
C THR A 372 -41.04 -1.28 -2.42
N ARG A 373 -42.14 -1.21 -1.64
CA ARG A 373 -43.14 -0.14 -1.68
C ARG A 373 -42.90 0.94 -0.62
N LEU A 374 -41.94 0.76 0.28
CA LEU A 374 -41.59 1.76 1.28
C LEU A 374 -41.05 3.01 0.59
N ARG A 375 -41.56 4.18 1.00
CA ARG A 375 -41.11 5.50 0.54
C ARG A 375 -40.26 6.23 1.59
N ALA A 376 -39.85 5.52 2.63
CA ALA A 376 -39.27 6.10 3.84
C ALA A 376 -37.80 6.53 3.69
N GLU A 377 -37.15 6.24 2.56
CA GLU A 377 -35.72 6.50 2.36
C GLU A 377 -35.47 7.47 1.19
N PRO A 378 -35.16 8.76 1.45
CA PRO A 378 -34.83 9.73 0.41
C PRO A 378 -33.68 9.31 -0.52
N ALA A 379 -32.69 8.56 -0.02
CA ALA A 379 -31.51 8.15 -0.78
C ALA A 379 -31.75 7.02 -1.79
N LEU A 380 -32.94 6.42 -1.76
CA LEU A 380 -33.35 5.34 -2.66
C LEU A 380 -34.88 5.47 -2.82
N GLN A 381 -35.35 6.12 -3.89
CA GLN A 381 -36.77 6.32 -4.24
C GLN A 381 -37.26 5.42 -5.38
N GLY A 382 -36.38 5.13 -6.34
CA GLY A 382 -36.53 4.13 -7.41
C GLY A 382 -35.17 3.51 -7.71
N GLY A 383 -35.13 2.27 -8.21
CA GLY A 383 -33.89 1.62 -8.63
C GLY A 383 -34.16 0.39 -9.48
N ASP A 384 -33.29 0.14 -10.45
CA ASP A 384 -33.22 -1.14 -11.16
C ASP A 384 -32.02 -1.97 -10.74
N VAL A 385 -31.96 -3.20 -11.27
CA VAL A 385 -31.11 -4.26 -10.75
C VAL A 385 -31.49 -4.59 -9.30
N GLY A 386 -31.13 -5.76 -8.83
CA GLY A 386 -31.46 -6.15 -7.46
C GLY A 386 -30.58 -7.27 -6.95
N VAL A 387 -29.32 -7.34 -7.39
CA VAL A 387 -28.43 -8.43 -6.98
C VAL A 387 -28.15 -8.35 -5.50
N SER A 388 -28.10 -9.50 -4.84
CA SER A 388 -27.93 -9.60 -3.39
C SER A 388 -26.86 -10.62 -3.05
N ALA A 389 -26.20 -10.42 -1.92
CA ALA A 389 -25.36 -11.43 -1.28
C ALA A 389 -25.47 -11.31 0.25
N ASP A 390 -25.42 -12.44 0.93
CA ASP A 390 -25.40 -12.50 2.38
C ASP A 390 -23.99 -12.28 2.93
N LEU A 391 -23.92 -11.66 4.10
CA LEU A 391 -22.71 -11.48 4.90
C LEU A 391 -22.72 -12.50 6.04
N GLY A 392 -21.54 -13.00 6.43
CA GLY A 392 -21.41 -13.99 7.51
C GLY A 392 -21.97 -13.56 8.87
N ASP A 393 -22.27 -12.28 9.08
CA ASP A 393 -22.87 -11.74 10.30
C ASP A 393 -24.41 -11.67 10.29
N GLY A 394 -25.05 -12.25 9.27
CA GLY A 394 -26.52 -12.36 9.14
C GLY A 394 -27.18 -11.13 8.52
N ARG A 395 -26.40 -10.14 8.09
CA ARG A 395 -26.87 -9.04 7.23
C ARG A 395 -26.74 -9.44 5.76
N SER A 396 -27.36 -8.68 4.87
CA SER A 396 -27.16 -8.83 3.42
C SER A 396 -26.93 -7.49 2.75
N ILE A 397 -26.28 -7.53 1.59
CA ILE A 397 -26.03 -6.35 0.75
C ILE A 397 -26.80 -6.48 -0.54
N TRP A 398 -27.54 -5.44 -0.91
CA TRP A 398 -28.31 -5.40 -2.15
C TRP A 398 -27.79 -4.26 -3.01
N MET A 399 -27.41 -4.57 -4.25
CA MET A 399 -26.88 -3.61 -5.20
C MET A 399 -27.93 -3.29 -6.26
N PHE A 400 -28.04 -2.00 -6.54
CA PHE A 400 -28.93 -1.45 -7.55
C PHE A 400 -28.09 -0.71 -8.59
N GLY A 401 -28.56 -0.75 -9.84
CA GLY A 401 -28.06 0.07 -10.91
C GLY A 401 -28.62 1.47 -10.80
N ASP A 402 -29.11 1.98 -11.93
CA ASP A 402 -29.61 3.32 -12.04
C ASP A 402 -30.67 3.56 -10.94
N THR A 403 -30.41 4.55 -10.07
CA THR A 403 -31.13 4.76 -8.81
C THR A 403 -31.64 6.20 -8.76
N LEU A 404 -32.96 6.35 -8.67
CA LEU A 404 -33.62 7.63 -8.43
C LEU A 404 -33.56 7.97 -6.94
N ARG A 405 -33.02 9.15 -6.62
CA ARG A 405 -32.98 9.73 -5.27
C ARG A 405 -33.91 10.94 -5.17
N ASP A 406 -34.23 11.34 -3.94
CA ASP A 406 -34.91 12.61 -3.70
C ASP A 406 -34.06 13.78 -4.24
N LYS A 407 -34.71 14.75 -4.89
CA LYS A 407 -34.07 15.91 -5.51
C LYS A 407 -33.40 16.85 -4.51
N ASP A 408 -33.78 16.77 -3.22
CA ASP A 408 -33.31 17.67 -2.18
C ASP A 408 -32.04 17.13 -1.46
N LEU A 409 -31.52 15.96 -1.85
CA LEU A 409 -30.27 15.41 -1.31
C LEU A 409 -29.00 16.02 -1.95
N PRO A 410 -27.86 16.12 -1.23
CA PRO A 410 -26.57 16.44 -1.84
C PRO A 410 -26.16 15.35 -2.85
N GLY A 411 -25.68 15.73 -4.04
CA GLY A 411 -25.48 14.77 -5.15
C GLY A 411 -26.80 14.28 -5.77
N ALA A 412 -27.91 15.01 -5.53
CA ALA A 412 -29.25 14.68 -6.00
C ALA A 412 -29.33 14.43 -7.50
N GLY A 413 -30.21 13.49 -7.83
CA GLY A 413 -30.45 13.04 -9.19
C GLY A 413 -30.32 11.54 -9.31
N PHE A 414 -30.46 11.08 -10.53
CA PHE A 414 -30.33 9.67 -10.91
C PHE A 414 -28.84 9.29 -10.83
N VAL A 415 -28.47 8.39 -9.91
CA VAL A 415 -27.10 7.88 -9.79
C VAL A 415 -26.98 6.53 -10.48
N ARG A 416 -25.79 6.18 -10.97
CA ARG A 416 -25.56 4.96 -11.75
C ARG A 416 -25.66 3.67 -10.97
N ASN A 417 -25.41 3.73 -9.67
CA ASN A 417 -25.50 2.58 -8.80
C ASN A 417 -25.68 3.01 -7.35
N SER A 418 -26.27 2.13 -6.56
CA SER A 418 -26.42 2.30 -5.11
C SER A 418 -26.35 0.95 -4.39
N MET A 419 -26.13 1.01 -3.07
CA MET A 419 -26.04 -0.16 -2.21
C MET A 419 -26.97 0.02 -1.01
N LEU A 420 -27.69 -1.04 -0.67
CA LEU A 420 -28.49 -1.16 0.54
C LEU A 420 -27.85 -2.21 1.44
N LEU A 421 -27.69 -1.87 2.71
CA LEU A 421 -27.36 -2.79 3.78
C LEU A 421 -28.66 -3.21 4.45
N VAL A 422 -28.95 -4.50 4.45
CA VAL A 422 -30.19 -5.10 4.91
C VAL A 422 -29.92 -5.92 6.17
N GLU A 423 -30.56 -5.54 7.25
CA GLU A 423 -30.60 -6.25 8.53
C GLU A 423 -32.02 -6.83 8.72
N PRO A 424 -32.26 -7.77 9.65
CA PRO A 424 -33.54 -8.47 9.78
C PRO A 424 -34.79 -7.58 9.88
N ASP A 425 -34.68 -6.42 10.54
CA ASP A 425 -35.78 -5.47 10.74
C ASP A 425 -35.44 -4.03 10.28
N CYS A 426 -34.29 -3.85 9.62
CA CYS A 426 -33.73 -2.54 9.33
C CYS A 426 -33.11 -2.47 7.93
N LEU A 427 -33.44 -1.42 7.19
CA LEU A 427 -32.85 -1.12 5.88
C LEU A 427 -32.08 0.18 5.97
N ARG A 428 -30.86 0.20 5.43
CA ARG A 428 -30.03 1.40 5.36
C ARG A 428 -29.35 1.53 4.01
N VAL A 429 -29.38 2.71 3.42
CA VAL A 429 -28.64 2.99 2.18
C VAL A 429 -27.21 3.34 2.55
N VAL A 430 -26.25 2.73 1.86
CA VAL A 430 -24.83 3.04 1.99
C VAL A 430 -24.53 4.28 1.14
N LEU A 431 -24.02 5.33 1.77
CA LEU A 431 -23.74 6.62 1.17
C LEU A 431 -22.22 6.88 1.16
N PRO A 432 -21.58 6.97 -0.01
CA PRO A 432 -20.19 7.41 -0.07
C PRO A 432 -20.08 8.88 0.35
N GLU A 433 -18.92 9.28 0.87
CA GLU A 433 -18.64 10.68 1.26
C GLU A 433 -18.92 11.69 0.12
N SER A 434 -18.67 11.28 -1.12
CA SER A 434 -18.94 12.10 -2.31
C SER A 434 -20.42 12.45 -2.51
N GLY A 435 -21.33 11.73 -1.86
CA GLY A 435 -22.78 11.81 -2.08
C GLY A 435 -23.25 11.21 -3.41
N GLY A 436 -22.35 10.66 -4.23
CA GLY A 436 -22.63 10.12 -5.56
C GLY A 436 -23.04 8.65 -5.59
N ALA A 437 -22.72 7.98 -6.71
CA ALA A 437 -22.83 6.54 -6.88
C ALA A 437 -21.82 5.80 -5.98
N ILE A 438 -22.18 4.61 -5.48
CA ILE A 438 -21.35 3.86 -4.53
C ILE A 438 -20.07 3.31 -5.18
N ILE A 439 -20.15 2.93 -6.46
CA ILE A 439 -19.03 2.79 -7.40
C ILE A 439 -18.97 4.12 -8.17
N PRO A 440 -17.98 4.97 -7.92
CA PRO A 440 -17.94 6.32 -8.46
C PRO A 440 -17.73 6.31 -9.97
N ASP A 441 -18.42 7.21 -10.67
CA ASP A 441 -18.24 7.42 -12.11
C ASP A 441 -16.82 7.96 -12.41
N ARG A 442 -16.29 7.61 -13.57
CA ARG A 442 -15.03 8.14 -14.08
C ARG A 442 -15.18 9.62 -14.45
N GLY A 443 -14.09 10.37 -14.37
CA GLY A 443 -14.06 11.80 -14.73
C GLY A 443 -14.40 12.11 -16.19
N ASP A 444 -14.43 11.11 -17.07
CA ASP A 444 -14.85 11.22 -18.48
C ASP A 444 -16.33 10.87 -18.72
N GLY A 445 -17.12 10.68 -17.65
CA GLY A 445 -18.56 10.44 -17.72
C GLY A 445 -18.96 8.98 -17.93
N VAL A 446 -18.01 8.03 -17.88
CA VAL A 446 -18.31 6.59 -17.86
C VAL A 446 -18.74 6.19 -16.45
N GLY A 447 -19.92 5.59 -16.34
CA GLY A 447 -20.45 5.06 -15.09
C GLY A 447 -20.41 3.53 -15.03
N TYR A 448 -20.84 2.98 -13.90
CA TYR A 448 -20.81 1.54 -13.61
C TYR A 448 -22.20 1.02 -13.24
N TRP A 449 -22.68 0.00 -13.94
CA TRP A 449 -23.91 -0.73 -13.59
C TRP A 449 -23.55 -2.10 -13.00
N PRO A 450 -23.88 -2.39 -11.73
CA PRO A 450 -23.64 -3.69 -11.13
C PRO A 450 -24.43 -4.77 -11.87
N MET A 451 -23.80 -5.93 -12.04
CA MET A 451 -24.37 -7.09 -12.73
C MET A 451 -24.44 -8.31 -11.82
N SER A 452 -23.47 -8.50 -10.94
CA SER A 452 -23.48 -9.55 -9.92
C SER A 452 -22.67 -9.14 -8.70
N VAL A 453 -22.97 -9.78 -7.58
CA VAL A 453 -22.28 -9.56 -6.31
C VAL A 453 -22.00 -10.91 -5.65
N THR A 454 -20.84 -11.04 -5.04
CA THR A 454 -20.46 -12.21 -4.25
C THR A 454 -19.70 -11.77 -3.01
N THR A 455 -19.81 -12.55 -1.95
CA THR A 455 -19.17 -12.32 -0.65
C THR A 455 -18.16 -13.41 -0.37
N LEU A 456 -17.06 -13.02 0.27
CA LEU A 456 -15.99 -13.90 0.72
C LEU A 456 -15.78 -13.57 2.19
N ASP A 457 -16.30 -14.41 3.07
CA ASP A 457 -16.15 -14.21 4.51
C ASP A 457 -14.69 -14.40 4.92
N LYS A 458 -14.18 -13.43 5.68
CA LYS A 458 -12.87 -13.45 6.32
C LYS A 458 -13.08 -13.24 7.83
N PRO A 459 -12.11 -13.60 8.69
CA PRO A 459 -12.24 -13.32 10.12
C PRO A 459 -12.42 -11.82 10.40
N GLY A 460 -13.59 -11.42 10.92
CA GLY A 460 -13.89 -10.04 11.33
C GLY A 460 -14.43 -9.12 10.22
N TYR A 461 -14.49 -9.57 8.97
CA TYR A 461 -15.04 -8.80 7.86
C TYR A 461 -15.39 -9.70 6.65
N ALA A 462 -16.28 -9.22 5.78
CA ALA A 462 -16.51 -9.81 4.46
C ALA A 462 -15.83 -8.98 3.36
N LEU A 463 -15.21 -9.67 2.39
CA LEU A 463 -14.82 -9.05 1.12
C LEU A 463 -15.96 -9.25 0.13
N VAL A 464 -16.52 -8.14 -0.34
CA VAL A 464 -17.59 -8.12 -1.34
C VAL A 464 -16.98 -7.80 -2.70
N VAL A 465 -17.24 -8.64 -3.68
CA VAL A 465 -16.84 -8.43 -5.07
C VAL A 465 -18.08 -8.15 -5.89
N VAL A 466 -18.16 -6.95 -6.46
CA VAL A 466 -19.22 -6.52 -7.37
C VAL A 466 -18.67 -6.49 -8.78
N ALA A 467 -19.16 -7.37 -9.64
CA ALA A 467 -18.93 -7.23 -11.07
C ALA A 467 -19.91 -6.22 -11.66
N ALA A 468 -19.39 -5.33 -12.50
CA ALA A 468 -20.15 -4.26 -13.12
C ALA A 468 -19.82 -4.13 -14.61
N GLN A 469 -20.76 -3.58 -15.38
CA GLN A 469 -20.48 -3.10 -16.73
C GLN A 469 -20.20 -1.61 -16.73
N ARG A 470 -19.21 -1.19 -17.51
CA ARG A 470 -18.95 0.23 -17.81
C ARG A 470 -19.95 0.72 -18.84
N VAL A 471 -20.51 1.90 -18.60
CA VAL A 471 -21.59 2.45 -19.42
C VAL A 471 -21.32 3.91 -19.75
N ARG A 472 -21.53 4.27 -21.02
CA ARG A 472 -21.49 5.66 -21.49
C ARG A 472 -22.85 6.04 -22.04
N THR A 473 -23.35 7.20 -21.63
CA THR A 473 -24.56 7.79 -22.22
C THR A 473 -24.25 8.38 -23.60
N THR A 474 -25.07 8.03 -24.59
CA THR A 474 -24.95 8.47 -25.98
C THR A 474 -26.09 9.40 -26.41
N SER A 475 -27.22 9.42 -25.70
CA SER A 475 -28.32 10.35 -25.95
C SER A 475 -29.15 10.63 -24.69
N GLU A 476 -30.10 11.56 -24.78
CA GLU A 476 -31.08 11.84 -23.71
C GLU A 476 -32.23 10.81 -23.65
N ASP A 477 -32.25 9.82 -24.57
CA ASP A 477 -33.20 8.71 -24.52
C ASP A 477 -32.85 7.76 -23.36
N VAL A 478 -33.86 7.17 -22.72
CA VAL A 478 -33.70 6.20 -21.63
C VAL A 478 -32.94 4.94 -22.05
N PHE A 479 -32.83 4.68 -23.36
CA PHE A 479 -32.02 3.60 -23.94
C PHE A 479 -30.74 4.10 -24.65
N GLY A 480 -30.41 5.38 -24.52
CA GLY A 480 -29.26 6.02 -25.14
C GLY A 480 -27.95 5.72 -24.43
N PHE A 481 -27.47 4.48 -24.49
CA PHE A 481 -26.20 4.10 -23.86
C PHE A 481 -25.42 3.04 -24.64
N GLU A 482 -24.11 2.99 -24.37
CA GLU A 482 -23.19 1.96 -24.84
C GLU A 482 -22.58 1.22 -23.64
N ALA A 483 -22.58 -0.10 -23.68
CA ALA A 483 -21.82 -0.93 -22.74
C ALA A 483 -20.39 -1.09 -23.25
N LEU A 484 -19.41 -0.64 -22.48
CA LEU A 484 -18.00 -0.51 -22.90
C LEU A 484 -17.11 -1.68 -22.46
N GLY A 485 -17.61 -2.54 -21.58
CA GLY A 485 -16.89 -3.71 -21.11
C GLY A 485 -16.92 -3.87 -19.58
N PRO A 486 -16.38 -4.99 -19.08
CA PRO A 486 -16.52 -5.37 -17.68
C PRO A 486 -15.62 -4.55 -16.76
N ALA A 487 -16.01 -4.47 -15.50
CA ALA A 487 -15.27 -3.89 -14.40
C ALA A 487 -15.55 -4.68 -13.11
N VAL A 488 -14.64 -4.61 -12.16
CA VAL A 488 -14.77 -5.23 -10.84
C VAL A 488 -14.57 -4.17 -9.77
N ALA A 489 -15.55 -4.00 -8.90
CA ALA A 489 -15.44 -3.20 -7.68
C ALA A 489 -15.33 -4.13 -6.46
N GLN A 490 -14.42 -3.84 -5.54
CA GLN A 490 -14.24 -4.60 -4.31
C GLN A 490 -14.57 -3.74 -3.11
N PHE A 491 -15.32 -4.26 -2.15
CA PHE A 491 -15.64 -3.60 -0.88
C PHE A 491 -15.20 -4.46 0.30
N VAL A 492 -14.76 -3.82 1.38
CA VAL A 492 -14.60 -4.45 2.70
C VAL A 492 -15.81 -4.10 3.55
N VAL A 493 -16.40 -5.09 4.21
CA VAL A 493 -17.51 -4.90 5.13
C VAL A 493 -17.12 -5.49 6.48
N PRO A 494 -16.69 -4.67 7.45
CA PRO A 494 -16.45 -5.17 8.80
C PRO A 494 -17.73 -5.78 9.40
N ASP A 495 -17.58 -6.75 10.28
CA ASP A 495 -18.71 -7.34 11.01
C ASP A 495 -19.44 -6.23 11.80
N GLY A 496 -20.76 -6.10 11.60
CA GLY A 496 -21.55 -4.99 12.12
C GLY A 496 -21.22 -3.60 11.55
N GLY A 497 -20.22 -3.48 10.68
CA GLY A 497 -19.73 -2.22 10.09
C GLY A 497 -20.36 -1.85 8.74
N VAL A 498 -19.92 -0.75 8.15
CA VAL A 498 -20.45 -0.23 6.87
C VAL A 498 -19.57 -0.69 5.70
N PRO A 499 -20.13 -1.08 4.54
CA PRO A 499 -19.33 -1.40 3.35
C PRO A 499 -18.47 -0.23 2.86
N GLN A 500 -17.17 -0.47 2.69
CA GLN A 500 -16.20 0.51 2.20
C GLN A 500 -15.60 0.04 0.86
N LEU A 501 -15.77 0.81 -0.22
CA LEU A 501 -15.24 0.49 -1.55
C LEU A 501 -13.72 0.56 -1.54
N ILE A 502 -12.99 -0.55 -1.69
CA ILE A 502 -11.52 -0.65 -1.71
C ILE A 502 -10.92 -0.27 -3.06
N SER A 503 -11.50 -0.78 -4.15
CA SER A 503 -10.93 -0.65 -5.49
C SER A 503 -12.00 -0.77 -6.57
N VAL A 504 -11.75 -0.14 -7.72
CA VAL A 504 -12.51 -0.33 -8.97
C VAL A 504 -11.49 -0.60 -10.06
N THR A 505 -11.62 -1.74 -10.74
CA THR A 505 -10.72 -2.17 -11.80
C THR A 505 -11.48 -2.40 -13.09
N ASP A 506 -11.16 -1.61 -14.11
CA ASP A 506 -11.66 -1.76 -15.47
C ASP A 506 -10.98 -2.96 -16.15
N ILE A 507 -11.77 -3.94 -16.61
CA ILE A 507 -11.24 -5.16 -17.22
C ILE A 507 -11.15 -4.98 -18.75
N GLY A 508 -9.95 -4.60 -19.20
CA GLY A 508 -9.64 -4.33 -20.61
C GLY A 508 -10.10 -2.95 -21.10
N ALA A 509 -9.77 -2.60 -22.34
CA ALA A 509 -10.11 -1.30 -22.92
C ALA A 509 -11.62 -1.14 -23.16
N ASP A 510 -12.09 0.11 -23.06
CA ASP A 510 -13.45 0.54 -23.41
C ASP A 510 -13.73 0.22 -24.89
N ASP A 511 -14.74 -0.60 -25.14
CA ASP A 511 -15.10 -1.14 -26.45
C ASP A 511 -16.54 -1.63 -26.45
N ALA A 512 -17.35 -1.12 -27.37
CA ALA A 512 -18.77 -1.45 -27.47
C ALA A 512 -19.05 -2.76 -28.27
N ASP A 513 -18.02 -3.49 -28.70
CA ASP A 513 -18.18 -4.75 -29.42
C ASP A 513 -18.79 -5.85 -28.53
N THR A 514 -20.07 -6.14 -28.75
CA THR A 514 -20.83 -7.13 -27.97
C THR A 514 -20.37 -8.57 -28.15
N ARG A 515 -19.45 -8.86 -29.10
CA ARG A 515 -18.83 -10.18 -29.24
C ARG A 515 -17.81 -10.46 -28.15
N ARG A 516 -17.33 -9.42 -27.46
CA ARG A 516 -16.47 -9.57 -26.28
C ARG A 516 -17.36 -9.95 -25.09
N PRO A 517 -17.13 -11.09 -24.42
CA PRO A 517 -17.93 -11.45 -23.26
C PRO A 517 -17.87 -10.38 -22.17
N MET A 518 -19.04 -9.95 -21.70
CA MET A 518 -19.21 -9.08 -20.55
C MET A 518 -19.02 -9.90 -19.26
N TRP A 519 -17.76 -10.19 -18.93
CA TRP A 519 -17.43 -11.01 -17.76
C TRP A 519 -18.00 -10.43 -16.46
N GLY A 520 -18.57 -11.29 -15.62
CA GLY A 520 -19.23 -10.89 -14.39
C GLY A 520 -20.72 -10.55 -14.57
N ALA A 521 -21.30 -10.87 -15.73
CA ALA A 521 -22.74 -10.91 -15.95
C ALA A 521 -23.49 -11.77 -14.92
N ALA A 522 -22.81 -12.82 -14.45
CA ALA A 522 -23.10 -13.52 -13.20
C ALA A 522 -21.78 -13.94 -12.56
N ALA A 523 -21.79 -14.21 -11.26
CA ALA A 523 -20.63 -14.71 -10.53
C ALA A 523 -21.07 -15.73 -9.48
N ALA A 524 -20.22 -16.72 -9.23
CA ALA A 524 -20.44 -17.73 -8.20
C ALA A 524 -19.11 -18.21 -7.61
N VAL A 525 -19.05 -18.37 -6.30
CA VAL A 525 -17.90 -18.94 -5.60
C VAL A 525 -18.15 -20.43 -5.38
N SER A 526 -17.18 -21.27 -5.71
CA SER A 526 -17.23 -22.71 -5.45
C SER A 526 -15.84 -23.28 -5.25
N GLY A 527 -15.59 -23.86 -4.08
CA GLY A 527 -14.27 -24.31 -3.67
C GLY A 527 -13.29 -23.15 -3.58
N GLU A 528 -12.12 -23.28 -4.21
CA GLU A 528 -11.08 -22.24 -4.25
C GLU A 528 -11.27 -21.18 -5.36
N TRP A 529 -12.30 -21.34 -6.20
CA TRP A 529 -12.47 -20.56 -7.42
C TRP A 529 -13.66 -19.59 -7.32
N LEU A 530 -13.45 -18.37 -7.79
CA LEU A 530 -14.49 -17.46 -8.22
C LEU A 530 -14.74 -17.66 -9.72
N TYR A 531 -15.94 -18.10 -10.08
CA TYR A 531 -16.40 -18.23 -11.46
C TYR A 531 -17.07 -16.93 -11.90
N LEU A 532 -16.64 -16.39 -13.05
CA LEU A 532 -17.15 -15.18 -13.66
C LEU A 532 -17.76 -15.55 -15.00
N TYR A 533 -19.08 -15.48 -15.09
CA TYR A 533 -19.81 -15.77 -16.31
C TYR A 533 -19.90 -14.53 -17.18
N GLY A 534 -19.66 -14.68 -18.48
CA GLY A 534 -19.67 -13.58 -19.43
C GLY A 534 -20.70 -13.78 -20.52
N THR A 535 -21.43 -12.73 -20.88
CA THR A 535 -22.42 -12.78 -21.96
C THR A 535 -21.89 -12.08 -23.22
N ALA A 536 -22.05 -12.70 -24.39
CA ALA A 536 -21.62 -12.16 -25.68
C ALA A 536 -22.67 -12.38 -26.77
N ARG A 537 -22.69 -11.54 -27.81
CA ARG A 537 -23.51 -11.74 -29.03
C ARG A 537 -22.97 -10.97 -30.22
N GLU A 538 -23.40 -11.35 -31.41
CA GLU A 538 -23.09 -10.61 -32.64
C GLU A 538 -23.62 -9.16 -32.59
N PRO A 539 -22.90 -8.19 -33.18
CA PRO A 539 -23.38 -6.82 -33.28
C PRO A 539 -24.62 -6.76 -34.19
N HIS A 540 -25.66 -6.03 -33.78
CA HIS A 540 -26.96 -5.99 -34.49
C HIS A 540 -27.61 -7.38 -34.63
N PRO A 541 -27.87 -8.08 -33.51
CA PRO A 541 -28.52 -9.38 -33.57
C PRO A 541 -29.93 -9.25 -34.17
N GLN A 542 -30.48 -10.36 -34.66
CA GLN A 542 -31.90 -10.40 -35.00
C GLN A 542 -32.72 -10.07 -33.74
N LEU A 543 -33.83 -9.34 -33.92
CA LEU A 543 -34.74 -9.02 -32.82
C LEU A 543 -35.19 -10.31 -32.14
N GLY A 544 -35.13 -10.34 -30.81
CA GLY A 544 -35.50 -11.51 -30.02
C GLY A 544 -34.43 -12.62 -29.99
N THR A 545 -33.15 -12.29 -30.19
CA THR A 545 -32.02 -13.20 -29.88
C THR A 545 -31.39 -12.82 -28.54
N GLY A 546 -31.03 -13.82 -27.74
CA GLY A 546 -30.35 -13.65 -26.46
C GLY A 546 -28.84 -13.43 -26.59
N PHE A 547 -28.14 -13.69 -25.49
CA PHE A 547 -26.68 -13.70 -25.42
C PHE A 547 -26.16 -15.13 -25.21
N ALA A 548 -25.01 -15.43 -25.80
CA ALA A 548 -24.25 -16.62 -25.49
C ALA A 548 -23.59 -16.47 -24.12
N LEU A 549 -23.50 -17.56 -23.35
CA LEU A 549 -22.88 -17.61 -22.04
C LEU A 549 -21.49 -18.24 -22.14
N HIS A 550 -20.50 -17.64 -21.50
CA HIS A 550 -19.13 -18.11 -21.37
C HIS A 550 -18.73 -18.13 -19.89
N VAL A 551 -17.62 -18.80 -19.54
CA VAL A 551 -17.09 -18.77 -18.17
C VAL A 551 -15.58 -18.56 -18.11
N ALA A 552 -15.19 -17.71 -17.15
CA ALA A 552 -13.83 -17.55 -16.67
C ALA A 552 -13.77 -17.96 -15.18
N ARG A 553 -12.57 -18.25 -14.67
CA ARG A 553 -12.33 -18.42 -13.24
C ARG A 553 -11.02 -17.79 -12.81
N VAL A 554 -10.97 -17.41 -11.54
CA VAL A 554 -9.81 -16.83 -10.88
C VAL A 554 -9.87 -17.15 -9.39
N GLU A 555 -8.72 -17.17 -8.72
CA GLU A 555 -8.68 -17.16 -7.26
C GLU A 555 -9.32 -15.85 -6.77
N PRO A 556 -10.21 -15.88 -5.76
CA PRO A 556 -10.97 -14.69 -5.36
C PRO A 556 -10.11 -13.47 -5.01
N ASP A 557 -8.96 -13.68 -4.34
CA ASP A 557 -8.02 -12.62 -3.96
C ASP A 557 -7.29 -11.99 -5.19
N HIS A 558 -7.41 -12.60 -6.37
CA HIS A 558 -6.81 -12.15 -7.64
C HIS A 558 -7.83 -11.67 -8.67
N VAL A 559 -9.10 -11.49 -8.28
CA VAL A 559 -10.18 -11.12 -9.22
C VAL A 559 -9.91 -9.83 -10.00
N ALA A 560 -9.21 -8.86 -9.40
CA ALA A 560 -8.85 -7.60 -10.05
C ALA A 560 -7.68 -7.73 -11.06
N ASP A 561 -7.01 -8.88 -11.17
CA ASP A 561 -5.91 -9.10 -12.12
C ASP A 561 -6.36 -9.99 -13.29
N PRO A 562 -6.76 -9.40 -14.44
CA PRO A 562 -7.19 -10.18 -15.59
C PRO A 562 -6.10 -11.06 -16.21
N GLN A 563 -4.82 -10.88 -15.86
CA GLN A 563 -3.74 -11.77 -16.31
C GLN A 563 -3.71 -13.10 -15.57
N ARG A 564 -4.38 -13.18 -14.40
CA ARG A 564 -4.54 -14.39 -13.59
C ARG A 564 -5.75 -15.21 -13.98
N TRP A 565 -6.67 -14.63 -14.74
CA TRP A 565 -7.89 -15.31 -15.14
C TRP A 565 -7.59 -16.45 -16.12
N THR A 566 -8.36 -17.52 -15.98
CA THR A 566 -8.39 -18.61 -16.95
C THR A 566 -9.80 -18.78 -17.50
N TYR A 567 -9.90 -19.19 -18.76
CA TYR A 567 -11.14 -19.23 -19.52
C TYR A 567 -11.39 -20.66 -19.97
N TRP A 568 -12.62 -21.13 -19.88
CA TRP A 568 -12.96 -22.46 -20.35
C TRP A 568 -13.09 -22.47 -21.87
N ASN A 569 -12.34 -23.34 -22.55
CA ASN A 569 -12.36 -23.46 -24.02
C ASN A 569 -13.17 -24.66 -24.54
N GLY A 570 -13.85 -25.39 -23.66
CA GLY A 570 -14.60 -26.61 -24.00
C GLY A 570 -13.92 -27.88 -23.50
N ASP A 571 -12.59 -27.87 -23.40
CA ASP A 571 -11.77 -29.02 -23.00
C ASP A 571 -10.89 -28.74 -21.77
N SER A 572 -10.39 -27.51 -21.63
CA SER A 572 -9.43 -27.12 -20.60
C SER A 572 -9.50 -25.62 -20.27
N TRP A 573 -8.87 -25.23 -19.16
CA TRP A 573 -8.71 -23.83 -18.77
C TRP A 573 -7.48 -23.21 -19.45
N THR A 574 -7.70 -22.17 -20.26
CA THR A 574 -6.66 -21.45 -21.02
C THR A 574 -6.49 -20.02 -20.51
N ARG A 575 -5.35 -19.38 -20.76
CA ARG A 575 -5.14 -17.96 -20.44
C ARG A 575 -5.65 -17.00 -21.54
N ARG A 576 -6.11 -17.51 -22.68
CA ARG A 576 -6.57 -16.68 -23.80
C ARG A 576 -8.08 -16.53 -23.79
N ALA A 577 -8.57 -15.34 -23.43
CA ALA A 577 -10.00 -15.05 -23.39
C ALA A 577 -10.75 -15.34 -24.71
N LYS A 578 -10.09 -15.11 -25.85
CA LYS A 578 -10.65 -15.36 -27.20
C LYS A 578 -10.89 -16.83 -27.52
N GLU A 579 -10.29 -17.75 -26.77
CA GLU A 579 -10.49 -19.19 -26.94
C GLU A 579 -11.69 -19.70 -26.13
N SER A 580 -12.41 -18.82 -25.39
CA SER A 580 -13.52 -19.26 -24.57
C SER A 580 -14.68 -19.82 -25.41
N SER A 581 -15.18 -20.99 -25.02
CA SER A 581 -16.31 -21.65 -25.68
C SER A 581 -17.64 -21.20 -25.11
N GLU A 582 -18.68 -21.20 -25.93
CA GLU A 582 -20.06 -21.02 -25.49
C GLU A 582 -20.50 -22.21 -24.62
N LEU A 583 -21.02 -21.92 -23.42
CA LEU A 583 -21.70 -22.86 -22.54
C LEU A 583 -23.20 -22.96 -22.87
N ILE A 584 -23.78 -21.83 -23.30
CA ILE A 584 -25.14 -21.68 -23.80
C ILE A 584 -25.03 -20.80 -25.05
N PRO A 585 -25.61 -21.19 -26.20
CA PRO A 585 -25.56 -20.39 -27.42
C PRO A 585 -26.46 -19.15 -27.33
N ALA A 586 -26.21 -18.15 -28.18
CA ALA A 586 -27.02 -16.91 -28.22
C ALA A 586 -28.46 -17.14 -28.72
N THR A 587 -28.67 -18.13 -29.59
CA THR A 587 -30.00 -18.55 -30.04
C THR A 587 -30.75 -19.18 -28.87
N ASP A 588 -31.91 -18.62 -28.51
CA ASP A 588 -32.63 -18.99 -27.30
C ASP A 588 -31.77 -18.87 -26.03
N GLY A 589 -30.79 -17.97 -26.10
CA GLY A 589 -29.78 -17.75 -25.07
C GLY A 589 -30.29 -16.91 -23.90
N VAL A 590 -29.35 -16.53 -23.05
CA VAL A 590 -29.63 -15.84 -21.79
C VAL A 590 -29.84 -14.34 -21.97
N SER A 591 -30.32 -13.68 -20.91
CA SER A 591 -30.20 -12.23 -20.77
C SER A 591 -28.75 -11.82 -20.45
N GLN A 592 -28.38 -10.58 -20.77
CA GLN A 592 -27.06 -9.97 -20.59
C GLN A 592 -26.62 -9.96 -19.13
N THR A 593 -27.57 -9.75 -18.23
CA THR A 593 -27.38 -9.96 -16.79
C THR A 593 -28.29 -11.11 -16.38
N LEU A 594 -27.73 -12.05 -15.65
CA LEU A 594 -28.39 -13.30 -15.27
C LEU A 594 -27.93 -13.72 -13.86
N SER A 595 -28.52 -14.79 -13.34
CA SER A 595 -28.01 -15.45 -12.13
C SER A 595 -27.39 -16.79 -12.48
N VAL A 596 -26.26 -17.11 -11.87
CA VAL A 596 -25.70 -18.46 -11.86
C VAL A 596 -25.37 -18.82 -10.42
N PHE A 597 -25.84 -19.97 -9.96
CA PHE A 597 -25.63 -20.44 -8.59
C PHE A 597 -25.59 -21.97 -8.54
N GLU A 598 -25.04 -22.49 -7.45
CA GLU A 598 -24.96 -23.91 -7.15
C GLU A 598 -25.91 -24.24 -5.99
N ARG A 599 -26.58 -25.39 -6.07
CA ARG A 599 -27.43 -25.92 -5.00
C ARG A 599 -27.44 -27.44 -5.08
N ASP A 600 -27.15 -28.08 -3.96
CA ASP A 600 -27.17 -29.55 -3.82
C ASP A 600 -26.39 -30.30 -4.92
N GLY A 601 -25.23 -29.78 -5.30
CA GLY A 601 -24.34 -30.30 -6.36
C GLY A 601 -24.77 -29.95 -7.79
N HIS A 602 -25.84 -29.18 -7.98
CA HIS A 602 -26.38 -28.83 -9.29
C HIS A 602 -26.20 -27.34 -9.57
N TRP A 603 -25.79 -27.03 -10.80
CA TRP A 603 -25.56 -25.67 -11.27
C TRP A 603 -26.74 -25.18 -12.07
N TYR A 604 -27.21 -23.97 -11.74
CA TYR A 604 -28.35 -23.32 -12.37
C TYR A 604 -27.91 -21.99 -12.95
N ALA A 605 -28.13 -21.78 -14.25
CA ALA A 605 -28.16 -20.46 -14.86
C ALA A 605 -29.62 -20.06 -15.08
N PHE A 606 -30.00 -18.82 -14.73
CA PHE A 606 -31.40 -18.38 -14.77
C PHE A 606 -31.52 -16.97 -15.33
N SER A 607 -32.42 -16.81 -16.32
CA SER A 607 -32.82 -15.51 -16.86
C SER A 607 -34.07 -15.63 -17.74
N LYS A 608 -34.45 -14.55 -18.44
CA LYS A 608 -35.31 -14.68 -19.62
C LYS A 608 -34.53 -15.29 -20.78
N SER A 609 -35.12 -16.27 -21.46
CA SER A 609 -34.62 -16.64 -22.79
C SER A 609 -34.85 -15.47 -23.75
N ASN A 610 -33.90 -15.23 -24.65
CA ASN A 610 -34.00 -14.16 -25.65
C ASN A 610 -34.10 -12.73 -25.09
N GLU A 611 -33.48 -12.49 -23.93
CA GLU A 611 -33.27 -11.16 -23.33
C GLU A 611 -34.60 -10.41 -23.00
N PHE A 612 -34.56 -9.11 -22.76
CA PHE A 612 -35.69 -8.27 -22.33
C PHE A 612 -36.95 -8.34 -23.23
N LEU A 613 -36.81 -8.77 -24.50
CA LEU A 613 -37.92 -8.99 -25.43
C LEU A 613 -38.56 -10.37 -25.29
N GLY A 614 -37.86 -11.34 -24.70
CA GLY A 614 -38.40 -12.64 -24.37
C GLY A 614 -39.37 -12.59 -23.19
N ASP A 615 -40.27 -13.56 -23.18
CA ASP A 615 -41.30 -13.72 -22.15
C ASP A 615 -40.97 -14.86 -21.19
N ASP A 616 -40.24 -15.88 -21.62
CA ASP A 616 -40.08 -17.12 -20.85
C ASP A 616 -38.97 -17.02 -19.81
N LEU A 617 -39.30 -17.38 -18.56
CA LEU A 617 -38.32 -17.58 -17.49
C LEU A 617 -37.76 -19.00 -17.60
N VAL A 618 -36.44 -19.10 -17.80
CA VAL A 618 -35.79 -20.37 -18.10
C VAL A 618 -34.62 -20.61 -17.15
N PHE A 619 -34.52 -21.85 -16.68
CA PHE A 619 -33.30 -22.38 -16.09
C PHE A 619 -32.52 -23.17 -17.14
N TRP A 620 -31.21 -22.99 -17.16
CA TRP A 620 -30.29 -23.93 -17.78
C TRP A 620 -29.53 -24.65 -16.67
N THR A 621 -29.48 -25.98 -16.71
CA THR A 621 -28.88 -26.78 -15.64
C THR A 621 -27.61 -27.50 -16.09
N SER A 622 -26.68 -27.70 -15.15
CA SER A 622 -25.46 -28.48 -15.35
C SER A 622 -25.02 -29.20 -14.08
N SER A 623 -24.18 -30.21 -14.21
CA SER A 623 -23.49 -30.88 -13.10
C SER A 623 -22.14 -30.24 -12.76
N SER A 624 -21.75 -29.17 -13.46
CA SER A 624 -20.48 -28.48 -13.24
C SER A 624 -20.59 -26.98 -13.49
N PRO A 625 -19.69 -26.16 -12.91
CA PRO A 625 -19.69 -24.71 -13.14
C PRO A 625 -19.39 -24.30 -14.58
N HIS A 626 -18.77 -25.17 -15.37
CA HIS A 626 -18.35 -24.90 -16.75
C HIS A 626 -19.17 -25.66 -17.78
N GLY A 627 -20.37 -26.10 -17.39
CA GLY A 627 -21.30 -26.75 -18.30
C GLY A 627 -20.95 -28.22 -18.62
N PRO A 628 -21.55 -28.78 -19.70
CA PRO A 628 -22.52 -28.11 -20.57
C PRO A 628 -23.83 -27.79 -19.84
N PHE A 629 -24.41 -26.63 -20.14
CA PHE A 629 -25.69 -26.18 -19.58
C PHE A 629 -26.84 -26.56 -20.53
N ARG A 630 -27.92 -27.13 -19.99
CA ARG A 630 -29.09 -27.55 -20.79
C ARG A 630 -30.33 -26.78 -20.38
N ALA A 631 -30.99 -26.15 -21.35
CA ALA A 631 -32.25 -25.45 -21.14
C ALA A 631 -33.32 -26.41 -20.63
N GLN A 632 -34.04 -25.98 -19.59
CA GLN A 632 -35.21 -26.65 -19.06
C GLN A 632 -36.48 -26.02 -19.63
N PRO A 633 -37.64 -26.69 -19.55
CA PRO A 633 -38.92 -26.06 -19.88
C PRO A 633 -39.11 -24.75 -19.10
N PRO A 634 -39.75 -23.72 -19.69
CA PRO A 634 -40.03 -22.48 -18.97
C PRO A 634 -40.79 -22.73 -17.67
N VAL A 635 -40.28 -22.14 -16.58
CA VAL A 635 -40.87 -22.23 -15.23
C VAL A 635 -41.93 -21.16 -14.98
N GLY A 636 -42.05 -20.21 -15.90
CA GLY A 636 -43.04 -19.14 -15.87
C GLY A 636 -42.83 -18.16 -17.02
N THR A 637 -43.69 -17.15 -17.09
CA THR A 637 -43.56 -16.07 -18.07
C THR A 637 -43.57 -14.70 -17.39
N LEU A 638 -42.82 -13.77 -17.98
CA LEU A 638 -42.65 -12.39 -17.52
C LEU A 638 -42.73 -11.42 -18.71
N PRO A 639 -43.87 -11.31 -19.41
CA PRO A 639 -43.96 -10.45 -20.58
C PRO A 639 -43.87 -8.96 -20.22
N SER A 640 -43.19 -8.20 -21.07
CA SER A 640 -43.21 -6.73 -21.02
C SER A 640 -44.53 -6.20 -21.59
N GLY A 641 -45.14 -5.21 -20.93
CA GLY A 641 -46.35 -4.54 -21.41
C GLY A 641 -46.01 -3.42 -22.40
N VAL A 642 -45.26 -3.72 -23.46
CA VAL A 642 -44.64 -2.72 -24.36
C VAL A 642 -45.66 -1.74 -24.94
N ALA A 643 -46.85 -2.23 -25.33
CA ALA A 643 -47.93 -1.37 -25.84
C ALA A 643 -48.46 -0.33 -24.83
N ARG A 644 -48.25 -0.57 -23.53
CA ARG A 644 -48.58 0.35 -22.43
C ARG A 644 -47.36 1.09 -21.89
N GLY A 645 -46.19 0.89 -22.50
CA GLY A 645 -44.92 1.45 -22.04
C GLY A 645 -44.39 0.81 -20.75
N GLU A 646 -44.81 -0.42 -20.40
CA GLU A 646 -44.30 -1.16 -19.24
C GLU A 646 -43.16 -2.10 -19.66
N LEU A 647 -42.04 -2.03 -18.95
CA LEU A 647 -40.86 -2.88 -19.18
C LEU A 647 -40.64 -3.80 -17.98
N ARG A 648 -40.35 -5.08 -18.25
CA ARG A 648 -39.98 -6.08 -17.24
C ARG A 648 -38.76 -6.84 -17.71
N TYR A 649 -37.67 -6.72 -16.99
CA TYR A 649 -36.35 -7.17 -17.43
C TYR A 649 -35.49 -7.61 -16.24
N MET A 650 -34.36 -8.26 -16.54
CA MET A 650 -33.40 -8.76 -15.55
C MET A 650 -34.09 -9.52 -14.39
N PRO A 651 -34.76 -10.65 -14.65
CA PRO A 651 -35.10 -11.55 -13.56
C PRO A 651 -33.82 -12.18 -12.99
N LEU A 652 -33.55 -11.94 -11.72
CA LEU A 652 -32.35 -12.39 -11.02
C LEU A 652 -32.76 -13.24 -9.83
N ALA A 653 -32.16 -14.41 -9.70
CA ALA A 653 -32.35 -15.34 -8.59
C ALA A 653 -31.53 -14.92 -7.36
N HIS A 654 -32.12 -15.10 -6.19
CA HIS A 654 -31.56 -14.84 -4.86
C HIS A 654 -31.54 -16.17 -4.09
N PRO A 655 -30.51 -17.00 -4.28
CA PRO A 655 -30.45 -18.31 -3.65
C PRO A 655 -30.55 -18.24 -2.12
N ASP A 656 -29.99 -17.21 -1.51
CA ASP A 656 -29.84 -17.13 -0.04
C ASP A 656 -31.05 -16.46 0.66
N ILE A 657 -31.93 -15.80 -0.09
CA ILE A 657 -33.11 -15.11 0.47
C ILE A 657 -34.28 -16.09 0.61
N LEU A 658 -34.81 -16.23 1.83
CA LEU A 658 -35.98 -17.06 2.15
C LEU A 658 -35.88 -18.47 1.54
N GLU A 659 -34.74 -19.13 1.79
CA GLU A 659 -34.42 -20.42 1.21
C GLU A 659 -35.49 -21.47 1.55
N GLU A 660 -36.07 -22.07 0.49
CA GLU A 660 -37.05 -23.13 0.58
C GLU A 660 -36.66 -24.26 -0.39
N PRO A 661 -36.63 -25.54 0.06
CA PRO A 661 -36.26 -26.66 -0.80
C PRO A 661 -37.07 -26.71 -2.10
N GLY A 662 -36.39 -26.85 -3.24
CA GLY A 662 -37.03 -26.95 -4.56
C GLY A 662 -37.55 -25.63 -5.13
N SER A 663 -37.26 -24.48 -4.51
CA SER A 663 -37.62 -23.17 -5.07
C SER A 663 -36.51 -22.13 -4.85
N VAL A 664 -36.66 -20.98 -5.51
CA VAL A 664 -35.77 -19.82 -5.32
C VAL A 664 -36.56 -18.52 -5.43
N ILE A 665 -36.13 -17.52 -4.68
CA ILE A 665 -36.65 -16.16 -4.80
C ILE A 665 -36.05 -15.49 -6.04
N VAL A 666 -36.89 -14.83 -6.82
CA VAL A 666 -36.47 -14.09 -8.01
C VAL A 666 -37.00 -12.67 -7.91
N SER A 667 -36.12 -11.68 -8.07
CA SER A 667 -36.53 -10.30 -8.33
C SER A 667 -36.52 -10.02 -9.82
N TYR A 668 -37.32 -9.07 -10.29
CA TYR A 668 -37.17 -8.51 -11.62
C TYR A 668 -37.35 -7.00 -11.60
N SER A 669 -36.60 -6.33 -12.48
CA SER A 669 -36.69 -4.89 -12.69
C SER A 669 -37.97 -4.53 -13.43
N ARG A 670 -38.54 -3.38 -13.06
CA ARG A 670 -39.70 -2.78 -13.72
C ARG A 670 -39.36 -1.36 -14.09
N ASN A 671 -39.77 -0.92 -15.26
CA ASN A 671 -39.60 0.47 -15.66
C ASN A 671 -40.73 0.92 -16.60
N SER A 672 -40.82 2.23 -16.83
CA SER A 672 -41.71 2.82 -17.82
C SER A 672 -40.92 3.51 -18.91
N THR A 673 -41.39 3.44 -20.15
CA THR A 673 -40.85 4.24 -21.26
C THR A 673 -41.15 5.74 -21.11
N ASP A 674 -42.05 6.14 -20.20
CA ASP A 674 -42.27 7.54 -19.80
C ASP A 674 -41.46 7.85 -18.53
N PHE A 675 -40.27 8.42 -18.70
CA PHE A 675 -39.42 8.84 -17.58
C PHE A 675 -40.12 9.84 -16.64
N GLY A 676 -40.97 10.72 -17.18
CA GLY A 676 -41.76 11.65 -16.38
C GLY A 676 -42.76 10.94 -15.47
N ALA A 677 -43.31 9.79 -15.88
CA ALA A 677 -44.15 8.96 -15.02
C ALA A 677 -43.35 8.35 -13.86
N VAL A 678 -42.10 7.93 -14.10
CA VAL A 678 -41.20 7.43 -13.06
C VAL A 678 -40.88 8.53 -12.04
N LEU A 679 -40.57 9.75 -12.48
CA LEU A 679 -40.33 10.88 -11.58
C LEU A 679 -41.54 11.22 -10.71
N ARG A 680 -42.77 11.14 -11.27
CA ARG A 680 -44.01 11.39 -10.52
C ARG A 680 -44.38 10.24 -9.57
N ASN A 681 -44.04 9.00 -9.93
CA ASN A 681 -44.29 7.82 -9.13
C ASN A 681 -43.09 6.87 -9.17
N PRO A 682 -42.08 7.09 -8.31
CA PRO A 682 -40.87 6.26 -8.26
C PRO A 682 -41.12 4.77 -8.04
N LEU A 683 -42.28 4.39 -7.50
CA LEU A 683 -42.68 2.99 -7.32
C LEU A 683 -42.81 2.22 -8.66
N LEU A 684 -42.96 2.91 -9.79
CA LEU A 684 -42.93 2.28 -11.12
C LEU A 684 -41.54 1.73 -11.47
N TYR A 685 -40.50 2.22 -10.79
CA TYR A 685 -39.11 1.86 -10.97
C TYR A 685 -38.56 1.20 -9.71
N ARG A 686 -39.18 0.07 -9.35
CA ARG A 686 -38.82 -0.75 -8.19
C ARG A 686 -38.88 -2.22 -8.56
N PRO A 687 -37.96 -3.05 -8.02
CA PRO A 687 -38.02 -4.47 -8.26
C PRO A 687 -39.30 -5.07 -7.65
N LYS A 688 -39.71 -6.20 -8.23
CA LYS A 688 -40.78 -7.04 -7.68
C LYS A 688 -40.25 -8.45 -7.51
N PHE A 689 -40.59 -9.08 -6.39
CA PHE A 689 -40.19 -10.43 -6.05
C PHE A 689 -41.30 -11.44 -6.38
N ILE A 690 -40.89 -12.62 -6.82
CA ILE A 690 -41.70 -13.81 -7.02
C ILE A 690 -40.92 -15.04 -6.53
N ARG A 691 -41.62 -16.11 -6.17
CA ARG A 691 -41.00 -17.42 -5.94
C ARG A 691 -41.17 -18.27 -7.19
N VAL A 692 -40.12 -19.00 -7.55
CA VAL A 692 -40.08 -19.85 -8.75
C VAL A 692 -39.57 -21.23 -8.36
N ASP A 693 -40.21 -22.28 -8.87
CA ASP A 693 -39.78 -23.65 -8.63
C ASP A 693 -38.50 -23.96 -9.39
N LEU A 694 -37.57 -24.65 -8.73
CA LEU A 694 -36.36 -25.18 -9.36
C LEU A 694 -36.75 -26.42 -10.19
N PRO A 695 -36.15 -26.60 -11.38
CA PRO A 695 -36.28 -27.86 -12.12
C PRO A 695 -35.79 -29.03 -11.27
N ALA A 696 -36.49 -30.16 -11.34
CA ALA A 696 -36.01 -31.40 -10.72
C ALA A 696 -34.64 -31.78 -11.32
N GLY A 697 -33.66 -32.05 -10.44
CA GLY A 697 -32.30 -32.45 -10.80
C GLY A 697 -32.23 -33.78 -11.55
#